data_AF-A0A434TLT9-F1
#
_entry.id   AF-A0A434TLT9-F1
#
_cell.length_a   1.000
_cell.length_b   1.000
_cell.length_c   1.000
_cell.angle_alpha   90.00
_cell.angle_beta   90.00
_cell.angle_gamma   90.00
#
_symmetry.space_group_name_H-M   'P 1'
#
loop_
_entity.id
_entity.type
_entity.pdbx_description
1 polymer ?
#
loop_
_entity_poly.entity_id
_entity_poly.type
_entity_poly.pdbx_seq_one_letter_code
_entity_poly.pdbx_strand_id
1 'polypeptide(L)'
;VCASAALRQWMLSRGWKVRKATVLPPPLRAVRTKAPQPPIASKARELAALAGSRFRDGLTLLCDALDILAQSAPEGLTLTAFGPFGKIMGEHSGGLLLRRAERWPFRLKLLPRATLEERLDYLARSGALAVVPSLAASTGEAVGACTAAGLPFVATNAGANAEAWKAQAGQPPLVEPDAAQLAAAMLAALEKPPRPRRVDMTDPCRKAWLDTRHVPAARKRIRKQPQPAPLVSVVMAHRNRPLYLKQAIEAVEAQTYGNLELVLVDDGSDLEEARQLLDTLEPGFRKRGWRILRRPHKHLGAARNAGVRAARGELILFVDDDNALFPEAVEHFVRGMAASGADICTAFQLLFYEDFVPEDRADGLIQYLPLGGPDALGLIHNVYGDANAMVRRSVFSQIGFWLEDPGYAMHDWEFFARASLAGLKLRPIPKPLYWYRSKPDGMFRTSNWYDNRLPVLEAFRTLRSDDTRLLHQMAIAQNTARSEVDSARENLKYTPADRKYLALSDLEPNGEAAIETLAGIAASVGRHDTATALLGDGLARPQPDASGRAVAAGASGALAYDALRSARLLTPRTAALPLLLVAPDGGVFLRPHAEGAVAASIDHQFPPFFRRIEAAIELAHAEAPAIAFGLALARPDRPIDWQQDVGAQTIGFSGWMTVRDRFVRHALAATVNVRRKMPLSIVLAVRFAEGPNGAPSNAFFRTLTVFSD
;
A
#
# COMPACT_ATOMS: atom_id res chain seq x y z
N VAL A 1 6.33 -21.37 -10.56
CA VAL A 1 7.75 -21.09 -10.24
C VAL A 1 7.77 -20.33 -8.93
N CYS A 2 8.49 -20.81 -7.93
CA CYS A 2 8.65 -20.13 -6.64
C CYS A 2 10.08 -19.57 -6.56
N ALA A 3 10.24 -18.33 -6.09
CA ALA A 3 11.56 -17.70 -5.96
C ALA A 3 12.46 -18.37 -4.90
N SER A 4 11.87 -19.19 -4.01
CA SER A 4 12.55 -19.84 -2.90
C SER A 4 11.84 -21.15 -2.48
N ALA A 5 12.60 -22.08 -1.92
CA ALA A 5 12.14 -23.36 -1.40
C ALA A 5 11.36 -23.21 -0.10
N ALA A 6 11.76 -22.28 0.76
CA ALA A 6 11.01 -21.88 1.94
C ALA A 6 9.63 -21.36 1.53
N LEU A 7 9.54 -20.50 0.51
CA LEU A 7 8.26 -20.02 -0.01
C LEU A 7 7.41 -21.18 -0.55
N ARG A 8 8.02 -22.14 -1.26
CA ARG A 8 7.30 -23.31 -1.80
C ARG A 8 6.85 -24.29 -0.70
N GLN A 9 7.72 -24.60 0.26
CA GLN A 9 7.40 -25.48 1.39
C GLN A 9 6.31 -24.87 2.24
N TRP A 10 6.37 -23.56 2.47
CA TRP A 10 5.30 -22.79 3.07
C TRP A 10 4.01 -22.89 2.25
N MET A 11 4.04 -22.68 0.93
CA MET A 11 2.82 -22.84 0.10
C MET A 11 2.23 -24.25 0.21
N LEU A 12 3.07 -25.29 0.16
CA LEU A 12 2.63 -26.69 0.28
C LEU A 12 2.09 -27.02 1.68
N SER A 13 2.73 -26.53 2.76
CA SER A 13 2.27 -26.74 4.13
C SER A 13 0.94 -26.02 4.42
N ARG A 14 0.61 -24.99 3.62
CA ARG A 14 -0.69 -24.29 3.65
C ARG A 14 -1.75 -24.92 2.74
N GLY A 15 -1.54 -26.15 2.26
CA GLY A 15 -2.51 -26.89 1.45
C GLY A 15 -2.66 -26.39 0.01
N TRP A 16 -1.74 -25.54 -0.48
CA TRP A 16 -1.78 -25.09 -1.86
C TRP A 16 -1.53 -26.29 -2.78
N LYS A 17 -2.45 -26.54 -3.70
CA LYS A 17 -2.28 -27.57 -4.74
C LYS A 17 -1.35 -27.05 -5.82
N VAL A 18 -0.05 -26.97 -5.51
CA VAL A 18 0.97 -26.50 -6.44
C VAL A 18 1.37 -27.66 -7.37
N ARG A 19 0.83 -27.71 -8.59
CA ARG A 19 1.26 -28.69 -9.60
C ARG A 19 2.75 -28.48 -9.89
N LYS A 20 3.59 -29.49 -9.61
CA LYS A 20 5.05 -29.52 -9.86
C LYS A 20 5.69 -28.12 -9.88
N ALA A 21 5.67 -27.39 -8.75
CA ALA A 21 6.39 -26.12 -8.68
C ALA A 21 7.91 -26.36 -8.66
N THR A 22 8.63 -25.78 -9.60
CA THR A 22 10.09 -25.62 -9.55
C THR A 22 10.43 -24.43 -8.67
N VAL A 23 11.27 -24.66 -7.66
CA VAL A 23 11.97 -23.58 -6.92
C VAL A 23 13.08 -23.10 -7.82
N LEU A 24 13.03 -21.83 -8.20
CA LEU A 24 14.04 -21.20 -9.02
C LEU A 24 14.56 -19.98 -8.25
N PRO A 25 15.82 -20.01 -7.79
CA PRO A 25 16.44 -18.79 -7.30
C PRO A 25 16.35 -17.71 -8.39
N PRO A 26 16.18 -16.43 -8.03
CA PRO A 26 16.21 -15.36 -9.00
C PRO A 26 17.56 -15.40 -9.75
N PRO A 27 17.57 -15.06 -11.06
CA PRO A 27 18.80 -15.10 -11.82
C PRO A 27 19.77 -14.06 -11.24
N LEU A 28 20.78 -14.55 -10.51
CA LEU A 28 21.90 -13.72 -10.08
C LEU A 28 22.62 -13.24 -11.34
N ARG A 29 22.71 -11.93 -11.55
CA ARG A 29 23.58 -11.39 -12.60
C ARG A 29 25.02 -11.72 -12.24
N ALA A 30 25.79 -12.19 -13.21
CA ALA A 30 27.21 -12.46 -13.01
C ALA A 30 27.95 -11.16 -12.67
N VAL A 31 28.31 -10.99 -11.39
CA VAL A 31 29.16 -9.88 -10.96
C VAL A 31 30.56 -10.16 -11.47
N ARG A 32 30.96 -9.46 -12.54
CA ARG A 32 32.35 -9.42 -12.99
C ARG A 32 33.08 -8.41 -12.11
N THR A 33 33.60 -8.84 -10.97
CA THR A 33 34.51 -8.00 -10.18
C THR A 33 35.77 -7.75 -11.02
N LYS A 34 35.87 -6.56 -11.63
CA LYS A 34 37.02 -6.17 -12.46
C LYS A 34 38.26 -5.80 -11.62
N ALA A 35 38.11 -5.62 -10.31
CA ALA A 35 39.20 -5.19 -9.44
C ALA A 35 39.90 -6.38 -8.77
N PRO A 36 41.25 -6.42 -8.71
CA PRO A 36 41.96 -7.37 -7.88
C PRO A 36 41.55 -7.16 -6.41
N GLN A 37 41.19 -8.24 -5.70
CA GLN A 37 40.91 -8.17 -4.27
C GLN A 37 42.16 -7.66 -3.55
N PRO A 38 42.09 -6.56 -2.78
CA PRO A 38 43.20 -6.15 -1.95
C PRO A 38 43.49 -7.26 -0.92
N PRO A 39 44.75 -7.44 -0.48
CA PRO A 39 45.06 -8.37 0.59
C PRO A 39 44.21 -8.00 1.82
N ILE A 40 43.38 -8.94 2.29
CA ILE A 40 42.48 -8.73 3.43
C ILE A 40 43.35 -8.31 4.62
N ALA A 41 43.22 -7.05 5.05
CA ALA A 41 43.89 -6.54 6.23
C ALA A 41 43.55 -7.41 7.45
N SER A 42 44.47 -7.54 8.41
CA SER A 42 44.36 -8.47 9.53
C SER A 42 43.14 -8.25 10.44
N LYS A 43 42.46 -7.10 10.34
CA LYS A 43 41.16 -6.79 10.98
C LYS A 43 40.32 -5.91 10.07
N ALA A 44 39.06 -6.27 9.83
CA ALA A 44 38.10 -5.38 9.18
C ALA A 44 37.74 -4.25 10.15
N ARG A 45 37.86 -2.99 9.72
CA ARG A 45 37.49 -1.78 10.51
C ARG A 45 36.25 -1.08 9.95
N GLU A 46 35.57 -1.72 9.00
CA GLU A 46 34.40 -1.16 8.33
C GLU A 46 33.30 -2.22 8.18
N LEU A 47 32.08 -1.86 8.59
CA LEU A 47 30.85 -2.59 8.34
C LEU A 47 30.11 -1.92 7.18
N ALA A 48 29.68 -2.68 6.19
CA ALA A 48 28.90 -2.18 5.06
C ALA A 48 27.51 -2.82 5.03
N ALA A 49 26.48 -2.02 5.24
CA ALA A 49 25.10 -2.46 5.35
C ALA A 49 24.49 -2.77 3.98
N LEU A 50 24.19 -4.04 3.71
CA LEU A 50 23.39 -4.47 2.56
C LEU A 50 21.90 -4.56 2.93
N ALA A 51 21.40 -3.52 3.61
CA ALA A 51 19.98 -3.34 3.87
C ALA A 51 19.34 -2.53 2.73
N GLY A 52 18.07 -2.85 2.45
CA GLY A 52 17.21 -2.04 1.60
C GLY A 52 16.40 -1.03 2.41
N SER A 53 15.59 -0.24 1.72
CA SER A 53 14.79 0.83 2.33
C SER A 53 13.40 0.40 2.79
N ARG A 54 13.09 -0.91 2.77
CA ARG A 54 11.84 -1.46 3.31
C ARG A 54 12.10 -2.05 4.70
N PHE A 55 11.09 -2.04 5.56
CA PHE A 55 11.20 -2.59 6.91
C PHE A 55 11.73 -4.03 6.94
N ARG A 56 11.25 -4.90 6.03
CA ARG A 56 11.71 -6.30 5.93
C ARG A 56 13.20 -6.47 5.63
N ASP A 57 13.82 -5.47 5.00
CA ASP A 57 15.22 -5.52 4.63
C ASP A 57 16.13 -5.30 5.87
N GLY A 58 15.55 -4.95 7.02
CA GLY A 58 16.18 -5.08 8.33
C GLY A 58 16.99 -3.89 8.81
N LEU A 59 16.77 -2.70 8.25
CA LEU A 59 17.52 -1.50 8.66
C LEU A 59 17.30 -1.15 10.14
N THR A 60 16.09 -1.37 10.67
CA THR A 60 15.77 -1.18 12.10
C THR A 60 16.48 -2.21 12.98
N LEU A 61 16.45 -3.49 12.60
CA LEU A 61 17.20 -4.56 13.27
C LEU A 61 18.71 -4.25 13.30
N LEU A 62 19.25 -3.73 12.21
CA LEU A 62 20.64 -3.28 12.14
C LEU A 62 20.90 -2.14 13.14
N CYS A 63 20.05 -1.11 13.19
CA CYS A 63 20.19 -0.03 14.16
C CYS A 63 20.17 -0.54 15.61
N ASP A 64 19.29 -1.49 15.94
CA ASP A 64 19.21 -2.06 17.29
C ASP A 64 20.44 -2.89 17.63
N ALA A 65 20.96 -3.67 16.66
CA ALA A 65 22.22 -4.39 16.83
C ALA A 65 23.43 -3.44 16.99
N LEU A 66 23.41 -2.30 16.29
CA LEU A 66 24.44 -1.27 16.39
C LEU A 66 24.41 -0.50 17.73
N ASP A 67 23.23 -0.27 18.29
CA ASP A 67 23.07 0.29 19.64
C ASP A 67 23.68 -0.63 20.71
N ILE A 68 23.52 -1.95 20.55
CA ILE A 68 24.17 -2.94 21.42
C ILE A 68 25.68 -2.93 21.18
N LEU A 69 26.12 -2.98 19.91
CA LEU A 69 27.53 -3.01 19.53
C LEU A 69 28.28 -1.77 20.00
N ALA A 70 27.62 -0.60 20.07
CA ALA A 70 28.22 0.67 20.51
C ALA A 70 28.91 0.57 21.89
N GLN A 71 28.46 -0.32 22.76
CA GLN A 71 29.03 -0.51 24.10
C GLN A 71 30.41 -1.20 24.07
N SER A 72 30.70 -1.95 23.00
CA SER A 72 31.90 -2.78 22.86
C SER A 72 32.57 -2.60 21.49
N ALA A 73 32.27 -1.50 20.79
CA ALA A 73 32.74 -1.29 19.42
C ALA A 73 34.27 -1.07 19.41
N PRO A 74 35.00 -1.73 18.48
CA PRO A 74 36.44 -1.51 18.36
C PRO A 74 36.73 -0.07 17.92
N GLU A 75 37.83 0.49 18.42
CA GLU A 75 38.24 1.85 18.08
C GLU A 75 38.43 2.05 16.56
N GLY A 76 37.99 3.19 16.03
CA GLY A 76 38.10 3.52 14.60
C GLY A 76 37.13 2.77 13.67
N LEU A 77 36.12 2.10 14.20
CA LEU A 77 35.07 1.45 13.40
C LEU A 77 34.33 2.48 12.51
N THR A 78 34.00 2.06 11.29
CA THR A 78 33.15 2.81 10.36
C THR A 78 31.96 1.96 9.94
N LEU A 79 30.75 2.52 9.97
CA LEU A 79 29.55 1.96 9.35
C LEU A 79 29.28 2.69 8.03
N THR A 80 29.22 1.96 6.93
CA THR A 80 28.84 2.47 5.61
C THR A 80 27.45 1.96 5.24
N ALA A 81 26.52 2.87 4.97
CA ALA A 81 25.18 2.56 4.47
C ALA A 81 24.92 3.22 3.11
N PHE A 82 24.18 2.51 2.25
CA PHE A 82 24.00 2.88 0.85
C PHE A 82 22.55 3.26 0.54
N GLY A 83 22.36 4.27 -0.30
CA GLY A 83 21.10 4.55 -0.97
C GLY A 83 20.82 3.60 -2.16
N PRO A 84 19.68 3.73 -2.86
CA PRO A 84 18.69 4.78 -2.66
C PRO A 84 18.00 4.66 -1.29
N PHE A 85 17.75 5.81 -0.66
CA PHE A 85 16.98 5.90 0.57
C PHE A 85 15.49 5.71 0.27
N GLY A 86 14.73 5.25 1.24
CA GLY A 86 13.27 5.24 1.19
C GLY A 86 12.69 5.70 2.52
N LYS A 87 11.43 5.34 2.78
CA LYS A 87 10.73 5.63 4.02
C LYS A 87 10.46 4.34 4.78
N ILE A 88 10.91 4.27 6.04
CA ILE A 88 10.62 3.16 6.94
C ILE A 88 9.73 3.72 8.02
N MET A 89 8.49 3.20 8.12
CA MET A 89 7.48 3.72 9.05
C MET A 89 7.25 5.24 8.91
N GLY A 90 7.32 5.78 7.70
CA GLY A 90 7.14 7.23 7.45
C GLY A 90 8.38 8.11 7.67
N GLU A 91 9.42 7.60 8.31
CA GLU A 91 10.68 8.31 8.52
C GLU A 91 11.64 8.09 7.34
N HIS A 92 12.37 9.13 6.93
CA HIS A 92 13.44 9.01 5.94
C HIS A 92 14.53 8.05 6.44
N SER A 93 14.78 6.94 5.73
CA SER A 93 15.74 5.89 6.16
C SER A 93 17.17 6.38 6.43
N GLY A 94 17.68 7.36 5.66
CA GLY A 94 18.96 8.01 5.97
C GLY A 94 18.90 8.91 7.22
N GLY A 95 17.73 9.51 7.47
CA GLY A 95 17.47 10.32 8.66
C GLY A 95 17.41 9.46 9.93
N LEU A 96 16.73 8.32 9.85
CA LEU A 96 16.70 7.28 10.90
C LEU A 96 18.12 6.87 11.30
N LEU A 97 19.00 6.58 10.32
CA LEU A 97 20.40 6.24 10.60
C LEU A 97 21.15 7.37 11.30
N LEU A 98 21.02 8.63 10.83
CA LEU A 98 21.66 9.77 11.48
C LEU A 98 21.17 9.99 12.91
N ARG A 99 19.86 9.90 13.14
CA ARG A 99 19.25 10.09 14.46
C ARG A 99 19.72 9.03 15.46
N ARG A 100 19.80 7.77 15.05
CA ARG A 100 20.34 6.68 15.88
C ARG A 100 21.85 6.86 16.10
N ALA A 101 22.57 7.29 15.06
CA ALA A 101 24.00 7.52 15.11
C ALA A 101 24.44 8.64 16.06
N GLU A 102 23.56 9.54 16.51
CA GLU A 102 23.93 10.52 17.55
C GLU A 102 24.50 9.86 18.82
N ARG A 103 24.14 8.60 19.08
CA ARG A 103 24.58 7.82 20.26
C ARG A 103 25.74 6.86 19.98
N TRP A 104 26.16 6.72 18.72
CA TRP A 104 27.18 5.73 18.33
C TRP A 104 28.59 6.31 18.41
N PRO A 105 29.57 5.62 19.05
CA PRO A 105 30.94 6.11 19.18
C PRO A 105 31.79 5.95 17.90
N PHE A 106 31.27 5.27 16.88
CA PHE A 106 31.96 4.97 15.62
C PHE A 106 31.47 5.86 14.47
N ARG A 107 32.22 5.91 13.36
CA ARG A 107 31.90 6.76 12.20
C ARG A 107 30.72 6.20 11.40
N LEU A 108 29.88 7.08 10.85
CA LEU A 108 28.82 6.73 9.90
C LEU A 108 29.14 7.36 8.54
N LYS A 109 29.07 6.58 7.46
CA LYS A 109 29.24 7.04 6.08
C LYS A 109 27.97 6.70 5.31
N LEU A 110 27.35 7.71 4.71
CA LEU A 110 26.15 7.57 3.88
C LEU A 110 26.51 7.84 2.44
N LEU A 111 26.32 6.85 1.56
CA LEU A 111 26.61 6.97 0.14
C LEU A 111 25.30 7.02 -0.65
N PRO A 112 24.97 8.13 -1.35
CA PRO A 112 23.73 8.25 -2.09
C PRO A 112 23.77 7.36 -3.34
N ARG A 113 22.72 6.55 -3.51
CA ARG A 113 22.45 5.72 -4.71
C ARG A 113 23.58 4.76 -5.10
N ALA A 114 23.47 3.51 -4.63
CA ALA A 114 24.28 2.41 -5.14
C ALA A 114 23.40 1.20 -5.47
N THR A 115 23.49 0.73 -6.71
CA THR A 115 23.00 -0.58 -7.13
C THR A 115 23.69 -1.69 -6.34
N LEU A 116 23.12 -2.90 -6.31
CA LEU A 116 23.75 -4.03 -5.63
C LEU A 116 25.16 -4.31 -6.19
N GLU A 117 25.36 -4.16 -7.50
CA GLU A 117 26.64 -4.34 -8.17
C GLU A 117 27.68 -3.32 -7.65
N GLU A 118 27.32 -2.04 -7.57
CA GLU A 118 28.19 -0.98 -7.03
C GLU A 118 28.52 -1.17 -5.54
N ARG A 119 27.56 -1.70 -4.76
CA ARG A 119 27.79 -2.05 -3.34
C ARG A 119 28.79 -3.20 -3.20
N LEU A 120 28.68 -4.23 -4.03
CA LEU A 120 29.61 -5.36 -4.04
C LEU A 120 31.01 -4.94 -4.50
N ASP A 121 31.09 -4.06 -5.51
CA ASP A 121 32.35 -3.47 -5.94
C ASP A 121 32.98 -2.59 -4.84
N TYR A 122 32.18 -1.84 -4.09
CA TYR A 122 32.65 -1.10 -2.92
C TYR A 122 33.21 -2.03 -1.85
N LEU A 123 32.47 -3.09 -1.50
CA LEU A 123 32.90 -4.10 -0.54
C LEU A 123 34.23 -4.75 -0.95
N ALA A 124 34.37 -5.10 -2.23
CA ALA A 124 35.60 -5.67 -2.78
C ALA A 124 36.80 -4.72 -2.67
N ARG A 125 36.60 -3.41 -2.91
CA ARG A 125 37.68 -2.41 -2.84
C ARG A 125 38.04 -2.00 -1.41
N SER A 126 37.04 -1.87 -0.54
CA SER A 126 37.22 -1.41 0.85
C SER A 126 37.67 -2.52 1.80
N GLY A 127 37.40 -3.79 1.46
CA GLY A 127 37.59 -4.91 2.38
C GLY A 127 36.62 -4.89 3.56
N ALA A 128 35.52 -4.12 3.47
CA ALA A 128 34.52 -4.02 4.52
C ALA A 128 33.76 -5.34 4.70
N LEU A 129 33.33 -5.61 5.94
CA LEU A 129 32.47 -6.74 6.27
C LEU A 129 31.03 -6.41 5.89
N ALA A 130 30.44 -7.19 5.00
CA ALA A 130 29.04 -6.99 4.61
C ALA A 130 28.10 -7.45 5.73
N VAL A 131 27.07 -6.66 6.03
CA VAL A 131 26.01 -7.02 6.98
C VAL A 131 24.69 -7.12 6.24
N VAL A 132 24.05 -8.29 6.29
CA VAL A 132 22.73 -8.56 5.67
C VAL A 132 21.71 -8.81 6.78
N PRO A 133 21.08 -7.75 7.32
CA PRO A 133 20.28 -7.82 8.56
C PRO A 133 18.82 -8.21 8.31
N SER A 134 18.50 -8.96 7.25
CA SER A 134 17.12 -9.13 6.79
C SER A 134 16.21 -9.70 7.88
N LEU A 135 15.04 -9.07 8.10
CA LEU A 135 13.97 -9.65 8.93
C LEU A 135 13.22 -10.74 8.16
N ALA A 136 13.07 -10.55 6.85
CA ALA A 136 12.52 -11.56 5.96
C ALA A 136 13.11 -11.43 4.55
N ALA A 137 13.93 -12.39 4.12
CA ALA A 137 14.49 -12.38 2.77
C ALA A 137 13.61 -13.17 1.80
N SER A 138 13.16 -12.52 0.72
CA SER A 138 12.35 -13.15 -0.33
C SER A 138 13.19 -13.84 -1.41
N THR A 139 14.44 -13.39 -1.61
CA THR A 139 15.29 -13.80 -2.75
C THR A 139 16.67 -14.32 -2.34
N GLY A 140 17.16 -14.00 -1.13
CA GLY A 140 18.52 -14.36 -0.70
C GLY A 140 19.63 -13.69 -1.52
N GLU A 141 19.28 -12.68 -2.32
CA GLU A 141 20.14 -12.14 -3.38
C GLU A 141 21.46 -11.57 -2.85
N ALA A 142 21.43 -10.83 -1.74
CA ALA A 142 22.64 -10.27 -1.13
C ALA A 142 23.59 -11.38 -0.63
N VAL A 143 23.07 -12.40 0.06
CA VAL A 143 23.85 -13.56 0.53
C VAL A 143 24.43 -14.34 -0.65
N GLY A 144 23.61 -14.61 -1.67
CA GLY A 144 24.04 -15.31 -2.88
C GLY A 144 25.12 -14.53 -3.64
N ALA A 145 24.97 -13.21 -3.77
CA ALA A 145 25.93 -12.37 -4.46
C ALA A 145 27.26 -12.23 -3.70
N CYS A 146 27.23 -12.05 -2.37
CA CYS A 146 28.45 -12.06 -1.56
C CYS A 146 29.16 -13.42 -1.62
N THR A 147 28.41 -14.53 -1.61
CA THR A 147 28.96 -15.89 -1.77
C THR A 147 29.60 -16.09 -3.15
N ALA A 148 28.92 -15.64 -4.21
CA ALA A 148 29.41 -15.73 -5.58
C ALA A 148 30.60 -14.79 -5.86
N ALA A 149 30.77 -13.72 -5.08
CA ALA A 149 31.90 -12.80 -5.14
C ALA A 149 33.04 -13.16 -4.16
N GLY A 150 32.83 -14.12 -3.26
CA GLY A 150 33.80 -14.45 -2.20
C GLY A 150 34.05 -13.27 -1.25
N LEU A 151 33.00 -12.53 -0.87
CA LEU A 151 33.07 -11.39 0.03
C LEU A 151 32.68 -11.79 1.47
N PRO A 152 33.40 -11.34 2.52
CA PRO A 152 33.07 -11.66 3.89
C PRO A 152 31.72 -11.04 4.29
N PHE A 153 30.84 -11.82 4.94
CA PHE A 153 29.55 -11.31 5.40
C PHE A 153 29.06 -11.93 6.71
N VAL A 154 28.23 -11.18 7.43
CA VAL A 154 27.34 -11.67 8.49
C VAL A 154 25.90 -11.48 8.01
N ALA A 155 25.07 -12.51 8.14
CA ALA A 155 23.71 -12.49 7.65
C ALA A 155 22.75 -13.19 8.60
N THR A 156 21.50 -12.70 8.63
CA THR A 156 20.42 -13.31 9.40
C THR A 156 19.87 -14.57 8.73
N ASN A 157 19.44 -15.53 9.54
CA ASN A 157 18.75 -16.76 9.19
C ASN A 157 17.28 -16.47 8.88
N ALA A 158 17.03 -15.65 7.85
CA ALA A 158 15.69 -15.18 7.51
C ALA A 158 15.32 -15.56 6.08
N GLY A 159 14.32 -16.43 5.91
CA GLY A 159 13.76 -16.81 4.61
C GLY A 159 14.82 -17.33 3.62
N ALA A 160 14.84 -16.74 2.42
CA ALA A 160 15.72 -17.16 1.33
C ALA A 160 17.23 -16.96 1.59
N ASN A 161 17.64 -16.27 2.67
CA ASN A 161 19.05 -16.19 3.08
C ASN A 161 19.59 -17.59 3.43
N ALA A 162 18.79 -18.42 4.11
CA ALA A 162 19.16 -19.80 4.46
C ALA A 162 19.41 -20.67 3.23
N GLU A 163 18.67 -20.43 2.14
CA GLU A 163 18.80 -21.16 0.89
C GLU A 163 20.04 -20.74 0.09
N ALA A 164 20.34 -19.44 0.13
CA ALA A 164 21.47 -18.83 -0.56
C ALA A 164 22.81 -19.10 0.15
N TRP A 165 22.81 -19.31 1.47
CA TRP A 165 24.00 -19.64 2.24
C TRP A 165 24.54 -21.04 1.90
N LYS A 166 25.87 -21.18 1.89
CA LYS A 166 26.57 -22.44 1.58
C LYS A 166 27.74 -22.64 2.54
N ALA A 167 27.71 -23.75 3.29
CA ALA A 167 28.78 -24.11 4.22
C ALA A 167 30.16 -24.22 3.53
N GLN A 168 30.19 -24.68 2.27
CA GLN A 168 31.45 -24.83 1.51
C GLN A 168 32.13 -23.49 1.21
N ALA A 169 31.38 -22.37 1.31
CA ALA A 169 31.91 -21.03 1.14
C ALA A 169 32.74 -20.57 2.34
N GLY A 170 32.80 -21.31 3.47
CA GLY A 170 33.64 -20.94 4.62
C GLY A 170 33.17 -19.70 5.39
N GLN A 171 31.89 -19.33 5.27
CA GLN A 171 31.26 -18.25 6.02
C GLN A 171 30.78 -18.74 7.39
N PRO A 172 30.65 -17.85 8.39
CA PRO A 172 30.00 -18.17 9.65
C PRO A 172 28.56 -18.65 9.40
N PRO A 173 27.99 -19.48 10.30
CA PRO A 173 26.57 -19.79 10.27
C PRO A 173 25.71 -18.52 10.28
N LEU A 174 24.54 -18.59 9.65
CA LEU A 174 23.54 -17.53 9.78
C LEU A 174 23.09 -17.42 11.23
N VAL A 175 22.79 -16.19 11.68
CA VAL A 175 22.28 -15.93 13.04
C VAL A 175 20.80 -15.61 13.03
N GLU A 176 20.08 -15.89 14.11
CA GLU A 176 18.66 -15.53 14.17
C GLU A 176 18.47 -14.01 14.01
N PRO A 177 17.33 -13.55 13.43
CA PRO A 177 17.02 -12.14 13.27
C PRO A 177 16.68 -11.50 14.62
N ASP A 178 17.72 -11.34 15.43
CA ASP A 178 17.74 -10.83 16.79
C ASP A 178 18.93 -9.86 16.94
N ALA A 179 18.71 -8.73 17.60
CA ALA A 179 19.69 -7.65 17.66
C ALA A 179 20.96 -8.04 18.42
N ALA A 180 20.82 -8.79 19.53
CA ALA A 180 21.96 -9.21 20.34
C ALA A 180 22.80 -10.27 19.62
N GLN A 181 22.14 -11.25 18.97
CA GLN A 181 22.84 -12.26 18.17
C GLN A 181 23.54 -11.65 16.97
N LEU A 182 22.89 -10.71 16.26
CA LEU A 182 23.50 -9.99 15.15
C LEU A 182 24.70 -9.14 15.62
N ALA A 183 24.58 -8.44 16.74
CA ALA A 183 25.68 -7.67 17.34
C ALA A 183 26.88 -8.55 17.69
N ALA A 184 26.65 -9.68 18.36
CA ALA A 184 27.68 -10.64 18.73
C ALA A 184 28.39 -11.21 17.48
N ALA A 185 27.63 -11.55 16.43
CA ALA A 185 28.20 -12.04 15.18
C ALA A 185 29.02 -10.99 14.42
N MET A 186 28.56 -9.73 14.41
CA MET A 186 29.33 -8.62 13.84
C MET A 186 30.65 -8.43 14.59
N LEU A 187 30.62 -8.43 15.94
CA LEU A 187 31.82 -8.28 16.75
C LEU A 187 32.82 -9.42 16.51
N ALA A 188 32.36 -10.67 16.56
CA ALA A 188 33.20 -11.84 16.31
C ALA A 188 33.82 -11.82 14.90
N ALA A 189 33.07 -11.39 13.88
CA ALA A 189 33.55 -11.28 12.52
C ALA A 189 34.51 -10.09 12.30
N LEU A 190 34.38 -9.00 13.07
CA LEU A 190 35.37 -7.91 13.09
C LEU A 190 36.69 -8.35 13.73
N GLU A 191 36.63 -9.16 14.78
CA GLU A 191 37.82 -9.72 15.46
C GLU A 191 38.53 -10.79 14.62
N LYS A 192 37.76 -11.69 14.00
CA LYS A 192 38.25 -12.77 13.16
C LYS A 192 37.50 -12.80 11.81
N PRO A 193 37.92 -11.97 10.84
CA PRO A 193 37.23 -11.87 9.55
C PRO A 193 37.14 -13.22 8.82
N PRO A 194 35.95 -13.60 8.32
CA PRO A 194 35.80 -14.83 7.57
C PRO A 194 36.55 -14.74 6.24
N ARG A 195 37.05 -15.88 5.75
CA ARG A 195 37.80 -15.98 4.49
C ARG A 195 37.05 -16.86 3.50
N PRO A 196 36.02 -16.31 2.83
CA PRO A 196 35.12 -17.14 2.07
C PRO A 196 35.72 -17.64 0.75
N ARG A 197 35.37 -18.87 0.38
CA ARG A 197 35.64 -19.44 -0.94
C ARG A 197 34.52 -19.05 -1.89
N ARG A 198 34.90 -18.69 -3.12
CA ARG A 198 33.96 -18.39 -4.18
C ARG A 198 33.20 -19.65 -4.62
N VAL A 199 31.88 -19.55 -4.71
CA VAL A 199 31.01 -20.63 -5.23
C VAL A 199 30.19 -20.07 -6.38
N ASP A 200 30.30 -20.65 -7.58
CA ASP A 200 29.50 -20.20 -8.73
C ASP A 200 28.05 -20.66 -8.60
N MET A 201 27.14 -19.68 -8.54
CA MET A 201 25.70 -19.87 -8.42
C MET A 201 24.94 -19.46 -9.68
N THR A 202 25.62 -18.86 -10.67
CA THR A 202 24.96 -18.15 -11.78
C THR A 202 24.45 -19.09 -12.88
N ASP A 203 25.28 -20.02 -13.33
CA ASP A 203 24.91 -20.98 -14.38
C ASP A 203 23.82 -21.99 -13.96
N PRO A 204 23.84 -22.58 -12.75
CA PRO A 204 22.77 -23.45 -12.28
C PRO A 204 21.41 -22.74 -12.19
N CYS A 205 21.39 -21.48 -11.72
CA CYS A 205 20.15 -20.69 -11.63
C CYS A 205 19.60 -20.33 -13.01
N ARG A 206 20.47 -19.95 -13.95
CA ARG A 206 20.10 -19.61 -15.33
C ARG A 206 19.51 -20.81 -16.06
N LYS A 207 20.13 -21.98 -15.95
CA LYS A 207 19.67 -23.23 -16.59
C LYS A 207 18.27 -23.62 -16.11
N ALA A 208 18.02 -23.52 -14.80
CA ALA A 208 16.75 -23.88 -14.20
C ALA A 208 15.59 -22.93 -14.63
N TRP A 209 15.90 -21.65 -14.93
CA TRP A 209 14.93 -20.67 -15.44
C TRP A 209 14.47 -20.92 -16.89
N LEU A 210 15.28 -21.58 -17.72
CA LEU A 210 14.98 -21.76 -19.14
C LEU A 210 13.99 -22.91 -19.44
N ASP A 211 13.71 -23.79 -18.46
CA ASP A 211 12.99 -25.07 -18.63
C ASP A 211 11.46 -25.05 -18.32
N THR A 212 10.83 -23.91 -18.00
CA THR A 212 9.48 -23.92 -17.35
C THR A 212 8.24 -23.69 -18.24
N ARG A 213 8.25 -24.04 -19.54
CA ARG A 213 7.14 -23.70 -20.47
C ARG A 213 6.23 -24.90 -20.80
N HIS A 214 5.10 -25.10 -20.10
CA HIS A 214 3.77 -25.58 -20.59
C HIS A 214 2.89 -26.25 -19.50
N VAL A 215 1.65 -25.77 -19.26
CA VAL A 215 0.44 -26.58 -18.91
C VAL A 215 -0.88 -25.77 -19.13
N PRO A 216 -1.97 -26.31 -19.74
CA PRO A 216 -3.31 -25.68 -19.84
C PRO A 216 -4.32 -26.12 -18.75
N ALA A 217 -5.46 -25.39 -18.63
CA ALA A 217 -6.48 -25.54 -17.56
C ALA A 217 -7.80 -26.19 -18.01
N ALA A 218 -8.54 -26.81 -17.08
CA ALA A 218 -9.92 -27.30 -17.28
C ALA A 218 -10.83 -26.96 -16.08
N ARG A 219 -12.11 -26.63 -16.35
CA ARG A 219 -13.17 -26.30 -15.37
C ARG A 219 -14.28 -27.36 -15.37
N LYS A 220 -14.94 -27.58 -14.22
CA LYS A 220 -16.22 -28.32 -14.09
C LYS A 220 -17.28 -27.47 -13.39
N ARG A 221 -18.55 -27.65 -13.80
CA ARG A 221 -19.77 -26.96 -13.34
C ARG A 221 -20.57 -27.86 -12.38
N ILE A 222 -21.22 -27.28 -11.36
CA ILE A 222 -22.14 -27.98 -10.45
C ILE A 222 -23.56 -27.39 -10.58
N ARG A 223 -24.59 -28.25 -10.56
CA ARG A 223 -26.03 -27.92 -10.61
C ARG A 223 -26.64 -27.83 -9.20
N LYS A 224 -27.79 -27.16 -9.08
CA LYS A 224 -28.45 -26.80 -7.82
C LYS A 224 -29.93 -27.24 -7.78
N GLN A 225 -30.42 -27.64 -6.60
CA GLN A 225 -31.84 -27.84 -6.30
C GLN A 225 -32.41 -26.69 -5.44
N PRO A 226 -33.73 -26.42 -5.46
CA PRO A 226 -34.38 -25.41 -4.62
C PRO A 226 -34.70 -25.95 -3.21
N GLN A 227 -34.50 -25.11 -2.19
CA GLN A 227 -34.81 -25.36 -0.77
C GLN A 227 -35.81 -24.28 -0.29
N PRO A 228 -36.67 -24.56 0.70
CA PRO A 228 -37.59 -23.58 1.29
C PRO A 228 -36.85 -22.38 1.91
N ALA A 229 -37.52 -21.23 1.99
CA ALA A 229 -36.94 -19.97 2.46
C ALA A 229 -36.59 -20.02 3.97
N PRO A 230 -35.30 -20.00 4.37
CA PRO A 230 -34.90 -20.15 5.77
C PRO A 230 -35.28 -18.94 6.62
N LEU A 231 -35.59 -19.15 7.91
CA LEU A 231 -35.77 -18.04 8.86
C LEU A 231 -34.43 -17.33 9.09
N VAL A 232 -34.43 -16.00 8.95
CA VAL A 232 -33.28 -15.13 9.23
C VAL A 232 -33.49 -14.40 10.56
N SER A 233 -32.59 -14.57 11.52
CA SER A 233 -32.54 -13.73 12.72
C SER A 233 -31.59 -12.56 12.50
N VAL A 234 -32.13 -11.36 12.44
CA VAL A 234 -31.34 -10.12 12.47
C VAL A 234 -30.94 -9.86 13.93
N VAL A 235 -29.64 -9.77 14.22
CA VAL A 235 -29.11 -9.49 15.56
C VAL A 235 -28.48 -8.11 15.57
N MET A 236 -29.00 -7.23 16.42
CA MET A 236 -28.56 -5.84 16.54
C MET A 236 -28.19 -5.55 17.99
N ALA A 237 -26.98 -5.03 18.23
CA ALA A 237 -26.54 -4.60 19.54
C ALA A 237 -26.65 -3.08 19.63
N HIS A 238 -27.18 -2.58 20.75
CA HIS A 238 -27.47 -1.17 20.94
C HIS A 238 -26.91 -0.66 22.26
N ARG A 239 -26.38 0.57 22.24
CA ARG A 239 -26.15 1.34 23.46
C ARG A 239 -26.20 2.84 23.15
N ASN A 240 -27.08 3.58 23.81
CA ASN A 240 -27.07 5.04 23.88
C ASN A 240 -27.07 5.77 22.51
N ARG A 241 -27.69 5.20 21.47
CA ARG A 241 -27.74 5.78 20.11
C ARG A 241 -29.16 5.83 19.53
N PRO A 242 -30.15 6.44 20.23
CA PRO A 242 -31.57 6.31 19.89
C PRO A 242 -31.91 6.80 18.47
N LEU A 243 -31.29 7.90 18.03
CA LEU A 243 -31.48 8.45 16.68
C LEU A 243 -31.10 7.45 15.58
N TYR A 244 -29.97 6.76 15.75
CA TYR A 244 -29.47 5.84 14.74
C TYR A 244 -30.19 4.50 14.79
N LEU A 245 -30.48 4.02 16.00
CA LEU A 245 -31.26 2.80 16.21
C LEU A 245 -32.61 2.86 15.47
N LYS A 246 -33.28 4.01 15.52
CA LYS A 246 -34.56 4.20 14.81
C LYS A 246 -34.41 3.98 13.29
N GLN A 247 -33.39 4.60 12.69
CA GLN A 247 -33.10 4.45 11.25
C GLN A 247 -32.74 2.99 10.89
N ALA A 248 -31.97 2.32 11.74
CA ALA A 248 -31.58 0.93 11.54
C ALA A 248 -32.78 -0.03 11.62
N ILE A 249 -33.71 0.20 12.56
CA ILE A 249 -34.95 -0.57 12.68
C ILE A 249 -35.86 -0.35 11.46
N GLU A 250 -36.04 0.91 11.03
CA GLU A 250 -36.82 1.24 9.82
C GLU A 250 -36.28 0.50 8.59
N ALA A 251 -34.96 0.39 8.45
CA ALA A 251 -34.31 -0.35 7.37
C ALA A 251 -34.54 -1.87 7.43
N VAL A 252 -34.63 -2.45 8.64
CA VAL A 252 -34.99 -3.86 8.84
C VAL A 252 -36.49 -4.10 8.55
N GLU A 253 -37.36 -3.17 8.94
CA GLU A 253 -38.79 -3.25 8.64
C GLU A 253 -39.11 -3.13 7.14
N ALA A 254 -38.25 -2.44 6.38
CA ALA A 254 -38.39 -2.25 4.93
C ALA A 254 -37.86 -3.42 4.07
N GLN A 255 -37.39 -4.52 4.67
CA GLN A 255 -36.85 -5.66 3.92
C GLN A 255 -37.91 -6.36 3.07
N THR A 256 -37.53 -6.77 1.84
CA THR A 256 -38.39 -7.55 0.93
C THR A 256 -38.52 -9.02 1.35
N TYR A 257 -37.65 -9.49 2.24
CA TYR A 257 -37.63 -10.88 2.70
C TYR A 257 -38.56 -11.07 3.91
N GLY A 258 -39.68 -11.77 3.72
CA GLY A 258 -40.72 -11.86 4.75
C GLY A 258 -40.46 -12.81 5.93
N ASN A 259 -39.51 -13.76 5.82
CA ASN A 259 -39.27 -14.76 6.86
C ASN A 259 -38.09 -14.34 7.77
N LEU A 260 -38.24 -13.24 8.51
CA LEU A 260 -37.21 -12.72 9.41
C LEU A 260 -37.74 -12.37 10.81
N GLU A 261 -36.85 -12.37 11.79
CA GLU A 261 -37.07 -11.80 13.12
C GLU A 261 -35.94 -10.83 13.49
N LEU A 262 -36.24 -9.80 14.30
CA LEU A 262 -35.23 -8.92 14.89
C LEU A 262 -35.02 -9.26 16.37
N VAL A 263 -33.76 -9.45 16.75
CA VAL A 263 -33.29 -9.60 18.12
C VAL A 263 -32.41 -8.41 18.45
N LEU A 264 -33.01 -7.40 19.08
CA LEU A 264 -32.33 -6.20 19.57
C LEU A 264 -31.77 -6.47 20.97
N VAL A 265 -30.50 -6.14 21.20
CA VAL A 265 -29.81 -6.33 22.48
C VAL A 265 -29.33 -4.99 23.00
N ASP A 266 -29.95 -4.49 24.06
CA ASP A 266 -29.51 -3.30 24.77
C ASP A 266 -28.37 -3.64 25.74
N ASP A 267 -27.15 -3.18 25.43
CA ASP A 267 -25.93 -3.40 26.20
C ASP A 267 -25.77 -2.40 27.34
N GLY A 268 -26.84 -2.22 28.13
CA GLY A 268 -26.86 -1.38 29.31
C GLY A 268 -26.88 0.11 28.98
N SER A 269 -27.87 0.54 28.19
CA SER A 269 -28.09 1.97 27.96
C SER A 269 -28.41 2.69 29.27
N ASP A 270 -27.74 3.83 29.46
CA ASP A 270 -27.88 4.70 30.62
C ASP A 270 -28.44 6.09 30.27
N LEU A 271 -28.54 6.41 28.97
CA LEU A 271 -29.27 7.57 28.51
C LEU A 271 -30.78 7.36 28.64
N GLU A 272 -31.45 8.35 29.24
CA GLU A 272 -32.89 8.33 29.45
C GLU A 272 -33.67 8.22 28.13
N GLU A 273 -33.28 8.98 27.11
CA GLU A 273 -33.88 8.92 25.76
C GLU A 273 -33.79 7.52 25.14
N ALA A 274 -32.66 6.82 25.33
CA ALA A 274 -32.49 5.45 24.81
C ALA A 274 -33.42 4.46 25.52
N ARG A 275 -33.57 4.59 26.85
CA ARG A 275 -34.50 3.74 27.63
C ARG A 275 -35.94 3.97 27.23
N GLN A 276 -36.36 5.22 27.08
CA GLN A 276 -37.71 5.60 26.64
C GLN A 276 -38.02 5.08 25.24
N LEU A 277 -37.06 5.16 24.32
CA LEU A 277 -37.20 4.58 22.98
C LEU A 277 -37.43 3.06 23.05
N LEU A 278 -36.62 2.34 23.83
CA LEU A 278 -36.77 0.88 23.98
C LEU A 278 -38.11 0.50 24.61
N ASP A 279 -38.60 1.25 25.60
CA ASP A 279 -39.93 1.05 26.20
C ASP A 279 -41.06 1.25 25.18
N THR A 280 -40.91 2.23 24.29
CA THR A 280 -41.87 2.53 23.22
C THR A 280 -41.90 1.44 22.14
N LEU A 281 -40.74 0.86 21.81
CA LEU A 281 -40.60 -0.17 20.77
C LEU A 281 -41.09 -1.56 21.21
N GLU A 282 -40.96 -1.89 22.50
CA GLU A 282 -41.21 -3.23 23.05
C GLU A 282 -42.58 -3.85 22.66
N PRO A 283 -43.73 -3.14 22.73
CA PRO A 283 -45.02 -3.72 22.36
C PRO A 283 -45.10 -4.10 20.87
N GLY A 284 -44.54 -3.25 20.00
CA GLY A 284 -44.49 -3.49 18.56
C GLY A 284 -43.60 -4.68 18.21
N PHE A 285 -42.44 -4.80 18.87
CA PHE A 285 -41.55 -5.95 18.73
C PHE A 285 -42.25 -7.25 19.10
N ARG A 286 -42.92 -7.30 20.27
CA ARG A 286 -43.65 -8.50 20.71
C ARG A 286 -44.75 -8.91 19.73
N LYS A 287 -45.49 -7.95 19.18
CA LYS A 287 -46.55 -8.21 18.18
C LYS A 287 -46.00 -8.85 16.89
N ARG A 288 -44.79 -8.48 16.47
CA ARG A 288 -44.09 -9.07 15.31
C ARG A 288 -43.39 -10.40 15.63
N GLY A 289 -43.38 -10.83 16.90
CA GLY A 289 -42.59 -11.96 17.36
C GLY A 289 -41.09 -11.67 17.48
N TRP A 290 -40.69 -10.40 17.42
CA TRP A 290 -39.33 -9.91 17.63
C TRP A 290 -39.02 -9.77 19.12
N ARG A 291 -37.75 -9.49 19.46
CA ARG A 291 -37.28 -9.47 20.85
C ARG A 291 -36.38 -8.28 21.12
N ILE A 292 -36.53 -7.69 22.31
CA ILE A 292 -35.56 -6.78 22.91
C ILE A 292 -35.00 -7.46 24.16
N LEU A 293 -33.68 -7.55 24.27
CA LEU A 293 -32.97 -8.12 25.40
C LEU A 293 -32.22 -7.01 26.11
N ARG A 294 -32.57 -6.73 27.37
CA ARG A 294 -31.87 -5.75 28.20
C ARG A 294 -30.86 -6.48 29.08
N ARG A 295 -29.62 -6.00 29.10
CA ARG A 295 -28.53 -6.61 29.89
C ARG A 295 -27.63 -5.55 30.50
N PRO A 296 -26.93 -5.84 31.61
CA PRO A 296 -25.86 -4.98 32.10
C PRO A 296 -24.76 -4.81 31.04
N HIS A 297 -24.14 -3.63 30.99
CA HIS A 297 -23.08 -3.32 30.04
C HIS A 297 -21.94 -4.34 30.13
N LYS A 298 -21.67 -5.04 29.03
CA LYS A 298 -20.55 -6.00 28.92
C LYS A 298 -19.93 -5.99 27.52
N HIS A 299 -20.01 -4.86 26.84
CA HIS A 299 -19.43 -4.59 25.53
C HIS A 299 -20.07 -5.38 24.37
N LEU A 300 -19.69 -4.97 23.15
CA LEU A 300 -20.34 -5.36 21.91
C LEU A 300 -20.35 -6.88 21.66
N GLY A 301 -19.22 -7.55 21.90
CA GLY A 301 -19.12 -9.00 21.72
C GLY A 301 -20.12 -9.78 22.58
N ALA A 302 -20.26 -9.43 23.86
CA ALA A 302 -21.22 -10.07 24.76
C ALA A 302 -22.67 -9.80 24.34
N ALA A 303 -22.97 -8.59 23.85
CA ALA A 303 -24.28 -8.23 23.33
C ALA A 303 -24.63 -9.05 22.08
N ARG A 304 -23.71 -9.16 21.10
CA ARG A 304 -23.87 -10.01 19.91
C ARG A 304 -24.08 -11.48 20.31
N ASN A 305 -23.29 -12.00 21.26
CA ASN A 305 -23.43 -13.36 21.76
C ASN A 305 -24.79 -13.62 22.42
N ALA A 306 -25.31 -12.66 23.21
CA ALA A 306 -26.64 -12.76 23.80
C ALA A 306 -27.73 -12.83 22.72
N GLY A 307 -27.59 -12.00 21.66
CA GLY A 307 -28.48 -12.03 20.51
C GLY A 307 -28.46 -13.37 19.77
N VAL A 308 -27.27 -13.91 19.48
CA VAL A 308 -27.10 -15.23 18.85
C VAL A 308 -27.77 -16.34 19.67
N ARG A 309 -27.65 -16.31 21.01
CA ARG A 309 -28.27 -17.32 21.88
C ARG A 309 -29.80 -17.24 21.87
N ALA A 310 -30.36 -16.06 21.68
CA ALA A 310 -31.81 -15.84 21.63
C ALA A 310 -32.44 -16.01 20.24
N ALA A 311 -31.62 -16.01 19.18
CA ALA A 311 -32.01 -16.19 17.79
C ALA A 311 -32.61 -17.60 17.53
N ARG A 312 -33.64 -17.66 16.68
CA ARG A 312 -34.33 -18.88 16.26
C ARG A 312 -34.02 -19.28 14.81
N GLY A 313 -33.59 -18.34 13.98
CA GLY A 313 -33.26 -18.54 12.58
C GLY A 313 -32.12 -19.50 12.32
N GLU A 314 -32.15 -20.14 11.15
CA GLU A 314 -31.03 -20.95 10.65
C GLU A 314 -29.86 -20.05 10.23
N LEU A 315 -30.19 -18.87 9.72
CA LEU A 315 -29.25 -17.84 9.29
C LEU A 315 -29.33 -16.67 10.26
N ILE A 316 -28.17 -16.15 10.67
CA ILE A 316 -28.05 -15.00 11.54
C ILE A 316 -27.44 -13.87 10.74
N LEU A 317 -28.12 -12.74 10.62
CA LEU A 317 -27.58 -11.52 10.01
C LEU A 317 -27.28 -10.52 11.13
N PHE A 318 -26.04 -10.12 11.28
CA PHE A 318 -25.70 -9.03 12.19
C PHE A 318 -25.93 -7.70 11.49
N VAL A 319 -26.44 -6.72 12.23
CA VAL A 319 -26.59 -5.33 11.76
C VAL A 319 -26.21 -4.40 12.91
N ASP A 320 -25.32 -3.45 12.64
CA ASP A 320 -24.97 -2.43 13.64
C ASP A 320 -26.09 -1.40 13.78
N ASP A 321 -26.28 -0.86 14.99
CA ASP A 321 -27.39 0.07 15.30
C ASP A 321 -27.27 1.45 14.65
N ASP A 322 -26.18 1.71 13.93
CA ASP A 322 -25.93 2.92 13.16
C ASP A 322 -25.88 2.72 11.63
N ASN A 323 -26.09 1.49 11.18
CA ASN A 323 -26.15 1.12 9.77
C ASN A 323 -27.59 0.89 9.29
N ALA A 324 -27.83 1.08 7.98
CA ALA A 324 -29.14 0.89 7.38
C ALA A 324 -29.06 -0.08 6.19
N LEU A 325 -29.75 -1.22 6.32
CA LEU A 325 -29.88 -2.20 5.23
C LEU A 325 -30.66 -1.62 4.04
N PHE A 326 -30.26 -2.01 2.83
CA PHE A 326 -31.11 -1.80 1.66
C PHE A 326 -32.30 -2.74 1.66
N PRO A 327 -33.46 -2.37 1.09
CA PRO A 327 -34.67 -3.22 1.11
C PRO A 327 -34.44 -4.64 0.62
N GLU A 328 -33.56 -4.85 -0.37
CA GLU A 328 -33.28 -6.17 -0.93
C GLU A 328 -32.15 -6.95 -0.23
N ALA A 329 -31.56 -6.41 0.85
CA ALA A 329 -30.32 -6.91 1.44
C ALA A 329 -30.43 -8.37 1.94
N VAL A 330 -31.43 -8.65 2.76
CA VAL A 330 -31.62 -9.99 3.35
C VAL A 330 -31.84 -11.04 2.26
N GLU A 331 -32.65 -10.73 1.24
CA GLU A 331 -32.89 -11.62 0.10
C GLU A 331 -31.59 -11.94 -0.65
N HIS A 332 -30.75 -10.92 -0.89
CA HIS A 332 -29.45 -11.10 -1.53
C HIS A 332 -28.50 -11.97 -0.70
N PHE A 333 -28.46 -11.78 0.63
CA PHE A 333 -27.67 -12.63 1.51
C PHE A 333 -28.14 -14.08 1.50
N VAL A 334 -29.44 -14.34 1.66
CA VAL A 334 -30.02 -15.69 1.60
C VAL A 334 -29.69 -16.36 0.26
N ARG A 335 -29.86 -15.63 -0.84
CA ARG A 335 -29.53 -16.12 -2.19
C ARG A 335 -28.04 -16.42 -2.34
N GLY A 336 -27.17 -15.55 -1.82
CA GLY A 336 -25.71 -15.73 -1.83
C GLY A 336 -25.26 -16.96 -1.06
N MET A 337 -25.78 -17.13 0.16
CA MET A 337 -25.54 -18.28 1.03
C MET A 337 -25.96 -19.58 0.35
N ALA A 338 -27.18 -19.60 -0.20
CA ALA A 338 -27.67 -20.76 -0.92
C ALA A 338 -26.79 -21.03 -2.17
N ALA A 339 -26.53 -20.02 -3.01
CA ALA A 339 -25.85 -20.14 -4.31
C ALA A 339 -24.43 -20.68 -4.19
N SER A 340 -23.70 -20.21 -3.18
CA SER A 340 -22.31 -20.54 -2.98
C SER A 340 -22.08 -21.74 -2.04
N GLY A 341 -23.11 -22.11 -1.26
CA GLY A 341 -22.95 -23.05 -0.15
C GLY A 341 -22.00 -22.49 0.92
N ALA A 342 -21.99 -21.17 1.11
CA ALA A 342 -21.19 -20.50 2.12
C ALA A 342 -21.72 -20.79 3.54
N ASP A 343 -20.79 -20.74 4.49
CA ASP A 343 -21.03 -20.73 5.93
C ASP A 343 -21.18 -19.29 6.44
N ILE A 344 -20.52 -18.35 5.77
CA ILE A 344 -20.56 -16.91 6.05
C ILE A 344 -20.63 -16.14 4.73
N CYS A 345 -21.55 -15.19 4.61
CA CYS A 345 -21.58 -14.21 3.54
C CYS A 345 -21.41 -12.79 4.08
N THR A 346 -20.49 -12.05 3.49
CA THR A 346 -20.30 -10.61 3.68
C THR A 346 -20.76 -9.87 2.42
N ALA A 347 -20.82 -8.53 2.43
CA ALA A 347 -21.17 -7.76 1.25
C ALA A 347 -20.34 -6.49 1.15
N PHE A 348 -20.51 -5.73 0.07
CA PHE A 348 -19.98 -4.38 0.00
C PHE A 348 -20.89 -3.43 0.77
N GLN A 349 -20.37 -2.26 1.08
CA GLN A 349 -21.08 -1.20 1.79
C GLN A 349 -20.96 0.13 1.04
N LEU A 350 -21.97 0.98 1.18
CA LEU A 350 -21.88 2.39 0.81
C LEU A 350 -21.60 3.21 2.06
N LEU A 351 -20.49 3.94 2.06
CA LEU A 351 -20.07 4.79 3.17
C LEU A 351 -20.73 6.17 3.10
N PHE A 352 -21.14 6.68 4.25
CA PHE A 352 -21.61 8.06 4.43
C PHE A 352 -21.24 8.58 5.84
N TYR A 353 -21.41 9.89 6.08
CA TYR A 353 -20.87 10.58 7.28
C TYR A 353 -21.91 11.39 8.07
N GLU A 354 -23.08 11.61 7.49
CA GLU A 354 -24.17 12.43 8.01
C GLU A 354 -24.90 11.74 9.18
N ASP A 355 -25.81 12.45 9.86
CA ASP A 355 -26.65 11.87 10.93
C ASP A 355 -27.90 11.16 10.40
N PHE A 356 -28.26 11.42 9.14
CA PHE A 356 -29.38 10.79 8.47
C PHE A 356 -28.90 9.97 7.28
N VAL A 357 -29.52 8.81 7.09
CA VAL A 357 -29.28 7.96 5.93
C VAL A 357 -29.59 8.73 4.65
N PRO A 358 -28.70 8.75 3.63
CA PRO A 358 -28.96 9.41 2.36
C PRO A 358 -30.16 8.79 1.63
N GLU A 359 -30.92 9.64 0.94
CA GLU A 359 -32.07 9.21 0.13
C GLU A 359 -31.62 8.49 -1.15
N ASP A 360 -30.50 8.93 -1.75
CA ASP A 360 -29.95 8.35 -2.98
C ASP A 360 -28.66 7.55 -2.71
N ARG A 361 -28.58 6.34 -3.29
CA ARG A 361 -27.38 5.49 -3.26
C ARG A 361 -26.20 6.13 -4.02
N ALA A 362 -26.46 7.05 -4.95
CA ALA A 362 -25.42 7.78 -5.67
C ALA A 362 -24.55 8.65 -4.76
N ASP A 363 -25.05 9.05 -3.58
CA ASP A 363 -24.31 9.84 -2.60
C ASP A 363 -23.30 9.00 -1.80
N GLY A 364 -23.36 7.67 -1.94
CA GLY A 364 -22.54 6.72 -1.22
C GLY A 364 -21.19 6.42 -1.85
N LEU A 365 -20.18 6.19 -1.02
CA LEU A 365 -18.83 5.83 -1.45
C LEU A 365 -18.49 4.38 -1.13
N ILE A 366 -18.03 3.61 -2.11
CA ILE A 366 -17.42 2.30 -1.85
C ILE A 366 -15.94 2.52 -1.53
N GLN A 367 -15.56 2.36 -0.26
CA GLN A 367 -14.15 2.46 0.19
C GLN A 367 -13.53 1.11 0.56
N TYR A 368 -14.36 0.08 0.73
CA TYR A 368 -13.93 -1.23 1.21
C TYR A 368 -14.53 -2.34 0.35
N LEU A 369 -13.66 -3.24 -0.12
CA LEU A 369 -14.00 -4.36 -1.01
C LEU A 369 -13.48 -5.68 -0.40
N PRO A 370 -14.29 -6.42 0.37
CA PRO A 370 -13.90 -7.72 0.88
C PRO A 370 -13.65 -8.73 -0.25
N LEU A 371 -12.61 -9.54 -0.08
CA LEU A 371 -12.17 -10.56 -1.04
C LEU A 371 -12.64 -11.97 -0.66
N GLY A 372 -13.03 -12.21 0.60
CA GLY A 372 -13.51 -13.51 1.06
C GLY A 372 -12.42 -14.52 1.37
N GLY A 373 -11.21 -14.07 1.70
CA GLY A 373 -10.00 -14.90 1.78
C GLY A 373 -9.17 -14.80 0.49
N PRO A 374 -7.83 -14.84 0.57
CA PRO A 374 -7.05 -15.85 1.32
C PRO A 374 -6.59 -15.44 2.73
N ASP A 375 -6.53 -16.40 3.65
CA ASP A 375 -6.16 -16.23 5.07
C ASP A 375 -4.84 -15.47 5.27
N ALA A 376 -3.90 -15.67 4.35
CA ALA A 376 -2.62 -14.99 4.36
C ALA A 376 -2.76 -13.47 4.21
N LEU A 377 -3.74 -12.98 3.44
CA LEU A 377 -4.07 -11.56 3.38
C LEU A 377 -4.92 -11.15 4.58
N GLY A 378 -5.78 -12.04 5.05
CA GLY A 378 -6.54 -11.87 6.30
C GLY A 378 -5.66 -11.73 7.54
N LEU A 379 -4.40 -12.18 7.51
CA LEU A 379 -3.44 -11.85 8.56
C LEU A 379 -3.08 -10.37 8.52
N ILE A 380 -3.02 -9.72 7.36
CA ILE A 380 -2.40 -8.40 7.16
C ILE A 380 -3.43 -7.27 7.06
N HIS A 381 -4.59 -7.56 6.49
CA HIS A 381 -5.70 -6.63 6.30
C HIS A 381 -7.00 -7.40 6.48
N ASN A 382 -8.07 -6.73 6.95
CA ASN A 382 -9.38 -7.35 6.91
C ASN A 382 -9.80 -7.53 5.45
N VAL A 383 -9.78 -8.77 4.96
CA VAL A 383 -10.23 -9.12 3.59
C VAL A 383 -11.55 -9.87 3.61
N TYR A 384 -12.12 -10.08 4.80
CA TYR A 384 -13.27 -10.95 4.99
C TYR A 384 -14.57 -10.18 4.83
N GLY A 385 -14.65 -8.98 5.40
CA GLY A 385 -15.84 -8.12 5.45
C GLY A 385 -15.97 -7.50 6.83
N ASP A 386 -16.98 -6.67 7.03
CA ASP A 386 -17.32 -6.17 8.36
C ASP A 386 -18.43 -7.00 9.01
N ALA A 387 -18.79 -6.62 10.24
CA ALA A 387 -19.75 -7.33 11.05
C ALA A 387 -21.14 -7.48 10.41
N ASN A 388 -21.55 -6.65 9.44
CA ASN A 388 -22.87 -6.71 8.78
C ASN A 388 -22.94 -7.89 7.79
N ALA A 389 -22.85 -9.09 8.34
CA ALA A 389 -22.64 -10.35 7.64
C ALA A 389 -23.69 -11.39 8.04
N MET A 390 -24.04 -12.25 7.09
CA MET A 390 -24.91 -13.40 7.31
C MET A 390 -24.08 -14.65 7.62
N VAL A 391 -24.35 -15.28 8.74
CA VAL A 391 -23.63 -16.44 9.28
C VAL A 391 -24.61 -17.59 9.50
N ARG A 392 -24.27 -18.83 9.11
CA ARG A 392 -25.05 -20.00 9.51
C ARG A 392 -24.96 -20.16 11.02
N ARG A 393 -26.10 -20.41 11.67
CA ARG A 393 -26.13 -20.65 13.12
C ARG A 393 -25.19 -21.77 13.57
N SER A 394 -25.00 -22.80 12.74
CA SER A 394 -24.08 -23.92 13.00
C SER A 394 -22.59 -23.54 13.01
N VAL A 395 -22.20 -22.34 12.57
CA VAL A 395 -20.81 -21.85 12.69
C VAL A 395 -20.43 -21.66 14.15
N PHE A 396 -21.33 -21.13 14.97
CA PHE A 396 -21.06 -20.84 16.38
C PHE A 396 -20.77 -22.10 17.22
N SER A 397 -21.33 -23.26 16.84
CA SER A 397 -20.97 -24.54 17.46
C SER A 397 -19.63 -25.09 17.00
N GLN A 398 -19.11 -24.64 15.85
CA GLN A 398 -17.85 -25.12 15.28
C GLN A 398 -16.64 -24.31 15.75
N ILE A 399 -16.75 -22.99 15.77
CA ILE A 399 -15.62 -22.10 16.10
C ILE A 399 -15.80 -21.33 17.41
N GLY A 400 -16.98 -21.45 18.04
CA GLY A 400 -17.35 -20.68 19.22
C GLY A 400 -17.95 -19.31 18.90
N PHE A 401 -18.10 -18.51 19.95
CA PHE A 401 -18.77 -17.21 19.93
C PHE A 401 -17.80 -16.05 19.62
N TRP A 402 -18.32 -14.82 19.59
CA TRP A 402 -17.52 -13.61 19.52
C TRP A 402 -16.73 -13.42 20.82
N LEU A 403 -15.53 -12.85 20.75
CA LEU A 403 -14.77 -12.46 21.95
C LEU A 403 -15.55 -11.41 22.75
N GLU A 404 -15.55 -11.52 24.07
CA GLU A 404 -16.29 -10.63 24.99
C GLU A 404 -15.37 -9.63 25.73
N ASP A 405 -14.08 -9.60 25.41
CA ASP A 405 -13.08 -8.76 26.09
C ASP A 405 -13.32 -7.25 25.87
N PRO A 406 -13.06 -6.41 26.89
CA PRO A 406 -13.22 -4.96 26.80
C PRO A 406 -12.19 -4.32 25.87
N GLY A 407 -12.57 -3.19 25.25
CA GLY A 407 -11.64 -2.38 24.44
C GLY A 407 -11.33 -2.91 23.05
N TYR A 408 -11.97 -4.01 22.66
CA TYR A 408 -11.75 -4.67 21.38
C TYR A 408 -12.76 -4.22 20.32
N ALA A 409 -12.28 -3.71 19.18
CA ALA A 409 -13.13 -3.16 18.12
C ALA A 409 -13.20 -4.02 16.84
N MET A 410 -12.30 -4.99 16.67
CA MET A 410 -12.13 -5.77 15.44
C MET A 410 -12.77 -7.16 15.52
N HIS A 411 -13.88 -7.28 16.26
CA HIS A 411 -14.58 -8.55 16.50
C HIS A 411 -14.88 -9.32 15.21
N ASP A 412 -15.30 -8.62 14.15
CA ASP A 412 -15.58 -9.15 12.81
C ASP A 412 -14.35 -9.80 12.18
N TRP A 413 -13.23 -9.09 12.15
CA TRP A 413 -12.00 -9.59 11.57
C TRP A 413 -11.53 -10.87 12.29
N GLU A 414 -11.50 -10.89 13.62
CA GLU A 414 -11.10 -12.08 14.37
C GLU A 414 -12.04 -13.26 14.18
N PHE A 415 -13.36 -13.04 14.25
CA PHE A 415 -14.34 -14.10 14.08
C PHE A 415 -14.27 -14.71 12.68
N PHE A 416 -14.14 -13.87 11.64
CA PHE A 416 -13.98 -14.32 10.27
C PHE A 416 -12.63 -14.98 10.02
N ALA A 417 -11.55 -14.51 10.66
CA ALA A 417 -10.26 -15.17 10.60
C ALA A 417 -10.32 -16.58 11.19
N ARG A 418 -10.92 -16.76 12.39
CA ARG A 418 -11.16 -18.08 12.97
C ARG A 418 -12.00 -18.97 12.07
N ALA A 419 -13.08 -18.42 11.50
CA ALA A 419 -13.94 -19.17 10.59
C ALA A 419 -13.17 -19.67 9.36
N SER A 420 -12.41 -18.78 8.72
CA SER A 420 -11.61 -19.10 7.55
C SER A 420 -10.51 -20.13 7.87
N LEU A 421 -9.81 -19.95 9.00
CA LEU A 421 -8.78 -20.89 9.49
C LEU A 421 -9.36 -22.26 9.86
N ALA A 422 -10.62 -22.32 10.29
CA ALA A 422 -11.34 -23.58 10.53
C ALA A 422 -11.82 -24.25 9.22
N GLY A 423 -11.55 -23.66 8.06
CA GLY A 423 -11.94 -24.19 6.75
C GLY A 423 -13.38 -23.89 6.34
N LEU A 424 -14.06 -22.98 7.04
CA LEU A 424 -15.42 -22.56 6.71
C LEU A 424 -15.44 -21.67 5.46
N LYS A 425 -16.49 -21.79 4.66
CA LYS A 425 -16.63 -21.07 3.39
C LYS A 425 -17.16 -19.66 3.62
N LEU A 426 -16.27 -18.68 3.62
CA LEU A 426 -16.61 -17.27 3.63
C LEU A 426 -16.70 -16.70 2.20
N ARG A 427 -17.78 -16.00 1.84
CA ARG A 427 -18.01 -15.48 0.48
C ARG A 427 -18.57 -14.05 0.48
N PRO A 428 -17.89 -13.09 -0.17
CA PRO A 428 -18.42 -11.75 -0.33
C PRO A 428 -19.45 -11.74 -1.46
N ILE A 429 -20.54 -11.01 -1.24
CA ILE A 429 -21.48 -10.62 -2.27
C ILE A 429 -20.95 -9.32 -2.87
N PRO A 430 -20.57 -9.29 -4.16
CA PRO A 430 -19.96 -8.12 -4.79
C PRO A 430 -21.02 -7.07 -5.15
N LYS A 431 -21.87 -6.71 -4.19
CA LYS A 431 -22.95 -5.73 -4.30
C LYS A 431 -23.03 -4.96 -2.98
N PRO A 432 -23.17 -3.62 -3.00
CA PRO A 432 -23.50 -2.86 -1.80
C PRO A 432 -24.88 -3.25 -1.29
N LEU A 433 -24.98 -3.68 -0.03
CA LEU A 433 -26.26 -4.12 0.57
C LEU A 433 -26.71 -3.26 1.76
N TYR A 434 -25.90 -2.30 2.20
CA TYR A 434 -26.23 -1.42 3.30
C TYR A 434 -25.43 -0.12 3.24
N TRP A 435 -25.98 0.88 3.91
CA TRP A 435 -25.31 2.09 4.31
C TRP A 435 -24.46 1.83 5.56
N TYR A 436 -23.17 2.11 5.48
CA TYR A 436 -22.25 2.08 6.60
C TYR A 436 -21.94 3.51 7.06
N ARG A 437 -22.26 3.83 8.32
CA ARG A 437 -22.04 5.17 8.87
C ARG A 437 -20.65 5.26 9.49
N SER A 438 -19.84 6.24 9.06
CA SER A 438 -18.52 6.48 9.65
C SER A 438 -18.47 7.82 10.38
N LYS A 439 -18.23 7.81 11.69
CA LYS A 439 -18.02 9.01 12.51
C LYS A 439 -16.60 9.07 13.09
N PRO A 440 -16.04 10.27 13.36
CA PRO A 440 -14.71 10.44 13.96
C PRO A 440 -14.51 9.75 15.31
N ASP A 441 -15.57 9.65 16.11
CA ASP A 441 -15.62 9.05 17.45
C ASP A 441 -15.96 7.55 17.44
N GLY A 442 -16.26 6.98 16.26
CA GLY A 442 -16.65 5.59 16.11
C GLY A 442 -15.57 4.62 16.61
N MET A 443 -16.01 3.47 17.13
CA MET A 443 -15.16 2.49 17.81
C MET A 443 -13.92 2.08 17.01
N PHE A 444 -14.03 1.94 15.68
CA PHE A 444 -12.91 1.65 14.80
C PHE A 444 -11.83 2.75 14.77
N ARG A 445 -12.21 4.02 14.96
CA ARG A 445 -11.31 5.18 14.92
C ARG A 445 -10.71 5.56 16.28
N THR A 446 -11.37 5.19 17.37
CA THR A 446 -11.02 5.65 18.72
C THR A 446 -10.40 4.57 19.63
N SER A 447 -10.46 3.30 19.23
CA SER A 447 -9.86 2.20 20.00
C SER A 447 -8.36 2.04 19.73
N ASN A 448 -7.64 1.48 20.71
CA ASN A 448 -6.19 1.27 20.59
C ASN A 448 -5.90 0.23 19.51
N TRP A 449 -5.17 0.66 18.47
CA TRP A 449 -4.84 -0.17 17.32
C TRP A 449 -4.05 -1.44 17.68
N TYR A 450 -3.09 -1.33 18.61
CA TYR A 450 -2.26 -2.46 19.01
C TYR A 450 -3.09 -3.51 19.77
N ASP A 451 -3.90 -3.07 20.72
CA ASP A 451 -4.76 -3.95 21.52
C ASP A 451 -5.82 -4.64 20.65
N ASN A 452 -6.33 -3.94 19.63
CA ASN A 452 -7.19 -4.50 18.60
C ASN A 452 -6.53 -5.55 17.72
N ARG A 453 -5.20 -5.59 17.67
CA ARG A 453 -4.49 -6.52 16.80
C ARG A 453 -4.21 -7.84 17.49
N LEU A 454 -3.97 -7.80 18.80
CA LEU A 454 -3.60 -8.98 19.58
C LEU A 454 -4.57 -10.16 19.43
N PRO A 455 -5.91 -9.99 19.51
CA PRO A 455 -6.81 -11.14 19.38
C PRO A 455 -6.86 -11.71 17.95
N VAL A 456 -6.72 -10.85 16.92
CA VAL A 456 -6.58 -11.32 15.53
C VAL A 456 -5.31 -12.16 15.41
N LEU A 457 -4.18 -11.68 15.94
CA LEU A 457 -2.91 -12.42 15.93
C LEU A 457 -3.02 -13.73 16.73
N GLU A 458 -3.73 -13.74 17.85
CA GLU A 458 -3.98 -14.94 18.67
C GLU A 458 -4.79 -15.99 17.90
N ALA A 459 -5.81 -15.59 17.14
CA ALA A 459 -6.53 -16.50 16.25
C ALA A 459 -5.59 -17.18 15.26
N PHE A 460 -4.62 -16.43 14.70
CA PHE A 460 -3.56 -16.97 13.85
C PHE A 460 -2.47 -17.74 14.62
N ARG A 461 -2.32 -17.55 15.94
CA ARG A 461 -1.34 -18.27 16.79
C ARG A 461 -1.67 -19.75 16.96
N THR A 462 -2.93 -20.14 16.75
CA THR A 462 -3.34 -21.55 16.74
C THR A 462 -2.68 -22.37 15.61
N LEU A 463 -2.06 -21.70 14.63
CA LEU A 463 -1.10 -22.28 13.71
C LEU A 463 0.21 -22.61 14.45
N ARG A 464 0.28 -23.81 15.04
CA ARG A 464 1.51 -24.34 15.65
C ARG A 464 2.61 -24.56 14.60
N SER A 465 3.54 -23.61 14.47
CA SER A 465 4.97 -23.83 14.15
C SER A 465 5.74 -22.51 14.19
N ASP A 466 7.08 -22.59 14.26
CA ASP A 466 8.02 -21.44 14.21
C ASP A 466 7.86 -20.55 12.97
N ASP A 467 7.12 -21.01 11.94
CA ASP A 467 6.82 -20.29 10.69
C ASP A 467 5.95 -19.04 10.89
N THR A 468 5.22 -18.95 12.00
CA THR A 468 4.31 -17.84 12.23
C THR A 468 5.07 -16.55 12.53
N ARG A 469 6.25 -16.59 13.18
CA ARG A 469 7.09 -15.39 13.45
C ARG A 469 7.53 -14.68 12.16
N LEU A 470 7.90 -15.43 11.12
CA LEU A 470 8.31 -14.88 9.82
C LEU A 470 7.11 -14.23 9.09
N LEU A 471 5.93 -14.85 9.14
CA LEU A 471 4.69 -14.26 8.61
C LEU A 471 4.27 -13.00 9.37
N HIS A 472 4.41 -12.97 10.69
CA HIS A 472 4.18 -11.78 11.52
C HIS A 472 5.11 -10.64 11.09
N GLN A 473 6.41 -10.93 10.92
CA GLN A 473 7.39 -9.93 10.51
C GLN A 473 7.16 -9.46 9.07
N MET A 474 6.77 -10.34 8.14
CA MET A 474 6.43 -9.97 6.77
C MET A 474 5.14 -9.15 6.66
N ALA A 475 4.12 -9.46 7.48
CA ALA A 475 2.86 -8.73 7.53
C ALA A 475 3.04 -7.30 8.07
N ILE A 476 3.76 -7.16 9.19
CA ILE A 476 4.15 -5.84 9.74
C ILE A 476 5.04 -5.08 8.75
N ALA A 477 5.93 -5.77 8.04
CA ALA A 477 6.85 -5.15 7.08
C ALA A 477 6.22 -4.69 5.75
N GLN A 478 5.12 -5.31 5.32
CA GLN A 478 4.46 -5.01 4.05
C GLN A 478 3.29 -4.03 4.19
N ASN A 479 2.68 -3.94 5.37
CA ASN A 479 1.57 -3.03 5.67
C ASN A 479 1.88 -2.20 6.91
N THR A 480 2.72 -1.17 6.79
CA THR A 480 2.55 -0.02 7.68
C THR A 480 1.29 0.70 7.23
N ALA A 481 0.19 0.53 7.97
CA ALA A 481 -1.03 1.27 7.68
C ALA A 481 -0.74 2.78 7.71
N ARG A 482 -1.46 3.58 6.91
CA ARG A 482 -1.27 5.04 6.84
C ARG A 482 -1.35 5.70 8.24
N SER A 483 -2.18 5.17 9.13
CA SER A 483 -2.29 5.57 10.54
C SER A 483 -1.06 5.27 11.40
N GLU A 484 -0.33 4.18 11.14
CA GLU A 484 0.92 3.86 11.84
C GLU A 484 2.08 4.72 11.34
N VAL A 485 2.10 5.02 10.03
CA VAL A 485 2.98 6.03 9.43
C VAL A 485 2.72 7.40 10.05
N ASP A 486 1.45 7.77 10.20
CA ASP A 486 1.05 9.04 10.80
C ASP A 486 1.38 9.08 12.31
N SER A 487 1.18 7.99 13.06
CA SER A 487 1.55 7.88 14.48
C SER A 487 3.07 7.92 14.72
N ALA A 488 3.86 7.24 13.87
CA ALA A 488 5.32 7.32 13.94
C ALA A 488 5.83 8.74 13.59
N ARG A 489 5.19 9.42 12.65
CA ARG A 489 5.45 10.83 12.32
C ARG A 489 5.02 11.78 13.45
N GLU A 490 3.95 11.45 14.18
CA GLU A 490 3.54 12.19 15.37
C GLU A 490 4.57 12.08 16.50
N ASN A 491 5.22 10.93 16.69
CA ASN A 491 6.32 10.81 17.67
C ASN A 491 7.48 11.79 17.36
N LEU A 492 7.81 12.01 16.09
CA LEU A 492 8.80 13.03 15.67
C LEU A 492 8.30 14.47 15.88
N LYS A 493 6.98 14.68 15.89
CA LYS A 493 6.33 15.99 16.10
C LYS A 493 6.35 16.41 17.58
N TYR A 494 6.25 15.46 18.51
CA TYR A 494 6.20 15.72 19.95
C TYR A 494 7.56 15.91 20.62
N THR A 495 8.67 15.55 19.96
CA THR A 495 10.03 15.81 20.44
C THR A 495 10.65 17.01 19.71
N PRO A 496 10.83 18.19 20.35
CA PRO A 496 11.32 19.40 19.68
C PRO A 496 12.67 19.23 18.97
N ALA A 497 13.55 18.36 19.49
CA ALA A 497 14.86 18.05 18.90
C ALA A 497 14.77 17.33 17.54
N ASP A 498 13.65 16.66 17.25
CA ASP A 498 13.51 15.80 16.08
C ASP A 498 12.81 16.47 14.87
N ARG A 499 12.43 17.76 14.99
CA ARG A 499 11.73 18.51 13.93
C ARG A 499 12.46 18.51 12.58
N LYS A 500 13.80 18.53 12.61
CA LYS A 500 14.64 18.48 11.39
C LYS A 500 14.48 17.16 10.63
N TYR A 501 14.30 16.05 11.33
CA TYR A 501 14.06 14.72 10.72
C TYR A 501 12.63 14.58 10.18
N LEU A 502 11.66 15.23 10.82
CA LEU A 502 10.28 15.30 10.32
C LEU A 502 10.22 16.06 8.99
N ALA A 503 10.84 17.25 8.92
CA ALA A 503 10.91 18.04 7.69
C ALA A 503 11.59 17.27 6.54
N LEU A 504 12.69 16.55 6.83
CA LEU A 504 13.34 15.68 5.86
C LEU A 504 12.39 14.57 5.34
N SER A 505 11.52 14.05 6.21
CA SER A 505 10.60 12.94 5.87
C SER A 505 9.45 13.34 4.95
N ASP A 506 9.24 14.64 4.74
CA ASP A 506 8.25 15.19 3.79
C ASP A 506 8.79 15.34 2.37
N LEU A 507 10.11 15.27 2.21
CA LEU A 507 10.76 15.37 0.91
C LEU A 507 10.78 14.01 0.18
N GLU A 508 10.97 14.06 -1.14
CA GLU A 508 11.26 12.88 -1.95
C GLU A 508 12.61 12.28 -1.54
N PRO A 509 12.69 11.03 -1.03
CA PRO A 509 13.87 10.52 -0.30
C PRO A 509 15.23 10.58 -1.02
N ASN A 510 15.23 10.67 -2.35
CA ASN A 510 16.47 10.75 -3.13
C ASN A 510 16.52 12.02 -4.00
N GLY A 511 15.63 13.00 -3.76
CA GLY A 511 15.67 14.30 -4.41
C GLY A 511 16.80 15.16 -3.87
N GLU A 512 17.25 16.14 -4.66
CA GLU A 512 18.35 17.05 -4.31
C GLU A 512 18.11 17.72 -2.94
N ALA A 513 16.91 18.27 -2.72
CA ALA A 513 16.51 18.86 -1.46
C ALA A 513 16.60 17.90 -0.26
N ALA A 514 16.28 16.61 -0.44
CA ALA A 514 16.37 15.62 0.63
C ALA A 514 17.84 15.28 0.96
N ILE A 515 18.69 15.18 -0.06
CA ILE A 515 20.13 14.92 0.13
C ILE A 515 20.82 16.11 0.80
N GLU A 516 20.51 17.34 0.38
CA GLU A 516 21.02 18.56 1.00
C GLU A 516 20.55 18.69 2.46
N THR A 517 19.26 18.46 2.71
CA THR A 517 18.70 18.48 4.08
C THR A 517 19.34 17.39 4.95
N LEU A 518 19.55 16.18 4.41
CA LEU A 518 20.20 15.09 5.12
C LEU A 518 21.67 15.41 5.44
N ALA A 519 22.41 16.02 4.51
CA ALA A 519 23.78 16.47 4.72
C ALA A 519 23.87 17.59 5.75
N GLY A 520 22.94 18.56 5.71
CA GLY A 520 22.83 19.62 6.72
C GLY A 520 22.54 19.08 8.11
N ILE A 521 21.65 18.09 8.23
CA ILE A 521 21.40 17.40 9.50
C ILE A 521 22.66 16.68 9.98
N ALA A 522 23.38 15.97 9.11
CA ALA A 522 24.63 15.28 9.46
C ALA A 522 25.68 16.26 10.02
N ALA A 523 25.88 17.41 9.36
CA ALA A 523 26.77 18.45 9.87
C ALA A 523 26.31 18.98 11.25
N SER A 524 24.99 19.22 11.42
CA SER A 524 24.43 19.71 12.69
C SER A 524 24.65 18.80 13.89
N VAL A 525 24.84 17.49 13.66
CA VAL A 525 25.09 16.49 14.71
C VAL A 525 26.57 16.11 14.82
N GLY A 526 27.46 16.96 14.27
CA GLY A 526 28.92 16.78 14.34
C GLY A 526 29.50 15.77 13.35
N ARG A 527 28.70 15.25 12.41
CA ARG A 527 29.08 14.20 11.45
C ARG A 527 29.50 14.80 10.10
N HIS A 528 30.53 15.65 10.10
CA HIS A 528 30.99 16.40 8.93
C HIS A 528 31.44 15.51 7.76
N ASP A 529 32.18 14.43 8.04
CA ASP A 529 32.61 13.46 7.00
C ASP A 529 31.41 12.82 6.29
N THR A 530 30.33 12.56 7.02
CA THR A 530 29.08 12.02 6.46
C THR A 530 28.40 13.05 5.55
N ALA A 531 28.37 14.32 5.97
CA ALA A 531 27.85 15.41 5.16
C ALA A 531 28.65 15.58 3.85
N THR A 532 29.98 15.54 3.92
CA THR A 532 30.84 15.59 2.73
C THR A 532 30.63 14.39 1.82
N ALA A 533 30.49 13.18 2.36
CA ALA A 533 30.24 11.97 1.57
C ALA A 533 28.88 12.00 0.86
N LEU A 534 27.86 12.60 1.48
CA LEU A 534 26.54 12.81 0.86
C LEU A 534 26.58 13.83 -0.30
N LEU A 535 27.53 14.77 -0.25
CA LEU A 535 27.68 15.86 -1.22
C LEU A 535 28.81 15.63 -2.26
N GLY A 536 29.53 14.51 -2.18
CA GLY A 536 30.72 14.20 -2.99
C GLY A 536 30.46 13.70 -4.42
N ASP A 537 31.45 13.93 -5.29
CA ASP A 537 31.48 13.94 -6.77
C ASP A 537 30.37 13.19 -7.53
N GLY A 538 29.40 13.94 -8.06
CA GLY A 538 28.54 13.44 -9.13
C GLY A 538 27.11 13.99 -9.24
N LEU A 539 26.78 15.19 -8.74
CA LEU A 539 25.73 15.95 -9.43
C LEU A 539 26.37 16.53 -10.70
N ALA A 540 26.27 15.79 -11.80
CA ALA A 540 26.52 16.37 -13.13
C ALA A 540 25.52 17.53 -13.32
N ARG A 541 26.00 18.75 -13.05
CA ARG A 541 25.25 20.00 -13.22
C ARG A 541 25.23 20.39 -14.70
N PRO A 542 24.07 20.68 -15.30
CA PRO A 542 23.98 21.66 -16.37
C PRO A 542 24.10 23.07 -15.75
N GLN A 543 24.97 23.91 -16.31
CA GLN A 543 25.11 25.32 -15.90
C GLN A 543 23.85 26.15 -16.23
N PRO A 544 23.49 27.15 -15.41
CA PRO A 544 22.47 28.13 -15.73
C PRO A 544 23.04 29.29 -16.55
N ASP A 545 22.28 29.78 -17.53
CA ASP A 545 22.49 31.08 -18.12
C ASP A 545 21.73 32.18 -17.37
N ALA A 546 22.30 33.37 -17.46
CA ALA A 546 22.07 34.48 -16.57
C ALA A 546 20.98 35.41 -17.11
N SER A 547 19.89 35.55 -16.37
CA SER A 547 19.14 36.82 -16.33
C SER A 547 18.31 36.89 -15.07
N GLY A 548 18.95 37.29 -13.97
CA GLY A 548 18.24 37.72 -12.78
C GLY A 548 17.35 38.91 -13.11
N ARG A 549 16.04 38.76 -12.90
CA ARG A 549 15.09 39.86 -12.67
C ARG A 549 13.84 39.32 -12.00
N ALA A 550 13.51 39.90 -10.85
CA ALA A 550 12.20 39.78 -10.23
C ALA A 550 11.28 40.87 -10.82
N VAL A 551 10.04 40.53 -11.16
CA VAL A 551 8.95 41.49 -11.35
C VAL A 551 7.63 40.87 -10.87
N ALA A 552 6.89 41.64 -10.07
CA ALA A 552 5.55 41.30 -9.60
C ALA A 552 4.46 41.99 -10.47
N ALA A 553 3.30 41.31 -10.53
CA ALA A 553 1.93 41.77 -10.83
C ALA A 553 1.47 42.04 -12.29
N GLY A 554 0.51 41.19 -12.74
CA GLY A 554 -0.71 41.62 -13.46
C GLY A 554 -0.85 41.32 -14.97
N ALA A 555 -1.84 40.46 -15.29
CA ALA A 555 -2.57 40.27 -16.57
C ALA A 555 -1.93 39.45 -17.73
N SER A 556 -2.58 38.30 -18.02
CA SER A 556 -2.37 37.31 -19.11
C SER A 556 -0.92 36.90 -19.41
N GLY A 557 -0.54 35.69 -18.98
CA GLY A 557 0.76 35.09 -19.31
C GLY A 557 0.62 33.78 -20.08
N ALA A 558 1.39 33.62 -21.14
CA ALA A 558 1.66 32.30 -21.72
C ALA A 558 2.47 31.46 -20.73
N LEU A 559 2.22 30.14 -20.65
CA LEU A 559 3.07 29.27 -19.84
C LEU A 559 4.53 29.37 -20.31
N ALA A 560 5.42 29.78 -19.42
CA ALA A 560 6.85 29.81 -19.67
C ALA A 560 7.37 28.38 -19.94
N TYR A 561 8.47 28.28 -20.70
CA TYR A 561 9.11 27.01 -21.04
C TYR A 561 9.39 26.13 -19.79
N ASP A 562 9.73 26.75 -18.66
CA ASP A 562 9.96 26.05 -17.39
C ASP A 562 8.75 25.29 -16.85
N ALA A 563 7.53 25.72 -17.18
CA ALA A 563 6.32 24.97 -16.85
C ALA A 563 6.09 23.84 -17.86
N LEU A 564 6.35 24.09 -19.15
CA LEU A 564 6.13 23.09 -20.21
C LEU A 564 7.12 21.93 -20.15
N ARG A 565 8.37 22.15 -19.70
CA ARG A 565 9.36 21.07 -19.50
C ARG A 565 8.97 20.05 -18.43
N SER A 566 8.00 20.37 -17.57
CA SER A 566 7.44 19.43 -16.60
C SER A 566 6.52 18.38 -17.24
N ALA A 567 6.28 18.45 -18.56
CA ALA A 567 5.35 17.56 -19.22
C ALA A 567 5.78 16.09 -19.08
N ARG A 568 4.86 15.24 -18.64
CA ARG A 568 5.09 13.80 -18.44
C ARG A 568 4.14 12.99 -19.31
N LEU A 569 4.69 12.05 -20.06
CA LEU A 569 3.91 11.12 -20.86
C LEU A 569 3.14 10.18 -19.92
N LEU A 570 1.81 10.16 -20.03
CA LEU A 570 0.92 9.28 -19.26
C LEU A 570 0.62 7.98 -20.00
N THR A 571 0.98 7.89 -21.28
CA THR A 571 0.73 6.72 -22.11
C THR A 571 1.89 5.71 -22.00
N PRO A 572 1.65 4.47 -21.55
CA PRO A 572 2.69 3.46 -21.38
C PRO A 572 3.12 2.77 -22.69
N ARG A 573 2.84 3.37 -23.86
CA ARG A 573 3.12 2.77 -25.16
C ARG A 573 4.52 3.11 -25.64
N THR A 574 5.16 2.17 -26.33
CA THR A 574 6.51 2.32 -26.89
C THR A 574 6.44 2.60 -28.39
N ALA A 575 7.18 3.60 -28.87
CA ALA A 575 7.32 3.91 -30.29
C ALA A 575 8.79 4.18 -30.65
N ALA A 576 9.17 3.95 -31.91
CA ALA A 576 10.53 4.20 -32.39
C ALA A 576 10.93 5.69 -32.33
N LEU A 577 9.94 6.58 -32.28
CA LEU A 577 10.13 8.02 -32.14
C LEU A 577 9.35 8.50 -30.90
N PRO A 578 9.84 9.53 -30.19
CA PRO A 578 9.23 9.99 -28.95
C PRO A 578 7.76 10.39 -29.11
N LEU A 579 6.92 9.94 -28.18
CA LEU A 579 5.49 10.25 -28.14
C LEU A 579 5.17 11.62 -27.54
N LEU A 580 6.11 12.16 -26.77
CA LEU A 580 6.09 13.49 -26.17
C LEU A 580 7.42 14.18 -26.48
N LEU A 581 7.37 15.39 -27.03
CA LEU A 581 8.52 16.30 -27.10
C LEU A 581 8.11 17.65 -26.52
N VAL A 582 9.04 18.36 -25.88
CA VAL A 582 8.82 19.73 -25.43
C VAL A 582 9.76 20.61 -26.23
N ALA A 583 9.20 21.58 -26.96
CA ALA A 583 9.96 22.41 -27.87
C ALA A 583 10.58 23.62 -27.11
N PRO A 584 11.88 23.93 -27.30
CA PRO A 584 12.56 25.04 -26.62
C PRO A 584 11.95 26.42 -26.89
N ASP A 585 11.33 26.60 -28.07
CA ASP A 585 10.63 27.81 -28.51
C ASP A 585 9.21 27.94 -27.94
N GLY A 586 8.80 27.02 -27.05
CA GLY A 586 7.49 26.99 -26.44
C GLY A 586 6.54 26.04 -27.19
N GLY A 587 6.22 24.91 -26.56
CA GLY A 587 5.19 24.00 -27.04
C GLY A 587 5.32 22.58 -26.53
N VAL A 588 4.20 21.86 -26.50
CA VAL A 588 4.14 20.43 -26.17
C VAL A 588 3.71 19.66 -27.40
N PHE A 589 4.56 18.75 -27.84
CA PHE A 589 4.34 17.95 -29.01
C PHE A 589 3.84 16.57 -28.58
N LEU A 590 2.63 16.20 -29.02
CA LEU A 590 2.07 14.87 -28.81
C LEU A 590 1.94 14.14 -30.14
N ARG A 591 2.57 12.96 -30.20
CA ARG A 591 2.45 12.07 -31.35
C ARG A 591 1.32 11.06 -31.10
N PRO A 592 0.28 11.00 -31.95
CA PRO A 592 -0.72 9.95 -31.87
C PRO A 592 -0.10 8.57 -32.14
N HIS A 593 -0.66 7.52 -31.53
CA HIS A 593 -0.20 6.14 -31.65
C HIS A 593 -1.28 5.26 -32.29
N ALA A 594 -0.88 4.31 -33.14
CA ALA A 594 -1.82 3.45 -33.88
C ALA A 594 -2.69 2.58 -32.95
N GLU A 595 -2.10 2.12 -31.84
CA GLU A 595 -2.79 1.30 -30.83
C GLU A 595 -3.66 2.10 -29.83
N GLY A 596 -3.85 3.41 -30.05
CA GLY A 596 -4.80 4.26 -29.30
C GLY A 596 -4.20 5.57 -28.76
N ALA A 597 -4.98 6.29 -27.93
CA ALA A 597 -4.67 7.69 -27.62
C ALA A 597 -3.37 7.90 -26.85
N VAL A 598 -2.69 9.00 -27.14
CA VAL A 598 -1.49 9.43 -26.44
C VAL A 598 -1.81 10.64 -25.58
N ALA A 599 -1.44 10.58 -24.30
CA ALA A 599 -1.73 11.60 -23.31
C ALA A 599 -0.47 12.02 -22.55
N ALA A 600 -0.41 13.30 -22.19
CA ALA A 600 0.61 13.84 -21.29
C ALA A 600 -0.02 14.78 -20.26
N SER A 601 0.54 14.82 -19.06
CA SER A 601 0.25 15.86 -18.07
C SER A 601 1.27 16.98 -18.16
N ILE A 602 0.86 18.20 -17.85
CA ILE A 602 1.71 19.34 -17.54
C ILE A 602 1.45 19.68 -16.07
N ASP A 603 2.44 19.40 -15.23
CA ASP A 603 2.30 19.51 -13.79
C ASP A 603 2.71 20.92 -13.35
N HIS A 604 1.79 21.87 -13.57
CA HIS A 604 1.96 23.26 -13.20
C HIS A 604 0.87 23.68 -12.22
N GLN A 605 1.20 24.35 -11.11
CA GLN A 605 0.22 24.84 -10.15
C GLN A 605 -0.33 26.19 -10.59
N PHE A 606 -1.57 26.23 -11.06
CA PHE A 606 -2.23 27.48 -11.44
C PHE A 606 -2.67 28.30 -10.22
N PRO A 607 -2.65 29.64 -10.30
CA PRO A 607 -3.20 30.49 -9.26
C PRO A 607 -4.71 30.22 -9.05
N PRO A 608 -5.23 30.43 -7.82
CA PRO A 608 -6.55 29.95 -7.41
C PRO A 608 -7.77 30.65 -8.07
N PHE A 609 -7.58 31.59 -8.99
CA PHE A 609 -8.68 32.29 -9.70
C PHE A 609 -8.35 32.51 -11.18
N PHE A 610 -9.07 31.82 -12.07
CA PHE A 610 -9.17 32.12 -13.50
C PHE A 610 -10.52 31.61 -14.00
N ARG A 611 -11.17 32.31 -14.93
CA ARG A 611 -12.51 31.94 -15.43
C ARG A 611 -12.45 31.15 -16.76
N ARG A 612 -11.38 31.34 -17.54
CA ARG A 612 -11.22 30.73 -18.86
C ARG A 612 -9.77 30.35 -19.13
N ILE A 613 -9.57 29.18 -19.74
CA ILE A 613 -8.30 28.75 -20.31
C ILE A 613 -8.51 28.51 -21.80
N GLU A 614 -7.56 28.95 -22.62
CA GLU A 614 -7.56 28.70 -24.06
C GLU A 614 -6.23 28.11 -24.50
N ALA A 615 -6.31 27.07 -25.32
CA ALA A 615 -5.19 26.37 -25.92
C ALA A 615 -5.19 26.58 -27.44
N ALA A 616 -4.07 27.03 -28.01
CA ALA A 616 -3.88 27.08 -29.45
C ALA A 616 -3.10 25.85 -29.94
N ILE A 617 -3.70 25.12 -30.88
CA ILE A 617 -3.20 23.85 -31.42
C ILE A 617 -2.94 24.03 -32.92
N GLU A 618 -1.85 23.47 -33.43
CA GLU A 618 -1.46 23.48 -34.84
C GLU A 618 -1.14 22.06 -35.31
N LEU A 619 -1.52 21.71 -36.54
CA LEU A 619 -1.19 20.43 -37.17
C LEU A 619 -0.12 20.60 -38.24
N ALA A 620 0.99 19.87 -38.14
CA ALA A 620 2.17 20.11 -38.98
C ALA A 620 2.49 18.99 -39.98
N HIS A 621 1.51 18.40 -40.66
CA HIS A 621 1.83 17.44 -41.73
C HIS A 621 0.82 17.40 -42.89
N ALA A 622 1.33 17.30 -44.12
CA ALA A 622 0.56 17.37 -45.36
C ALA A 622 -0.29 16.11 -45.64
N GLU A 623 0.05 14.95 -45.07
CA GLU A 623 -0.64 13.67 -45.27
C GLU A 623 -1.49 13.22 -44.06
N ALA A 624 -1.78 14.12 -43.12
CA ALA A 624 -2.40 13.74 -41.85
C ALA A 624 -3.89 13.36 -41.95
N PRO A 625 -4.32 12.23 -41.35
CA PRO A 625 -5.74 11.92 -41.16
C PRO A 625 -6.37 12.83 -40.09
N ALA A 626 -7.71 12.88 -40.04
CA ALA A 626 -8.42 13.64 -39.01
C ALA A 626 -8.07 13.11 -37.60
N ILE A 627 -7.70 14.02 -36.71
CA ILE A 627 -7.37 13.68 -35.32
C ILE A 627 -8.39 14.28 -34.36
N ALA A 628 -8.61 13.59 -33.25
CA ALA A 628 -9.34 14.13 -32.11
C ALA A 628 -8.32 14.58 -31.05
N PHE A 629 -8.40 15.85 -30.68
CA PHE A 629 -7.59 16.46 -29.63
C PHE A 629 -8.48 16.81 -28.42
N GLY A 630 -8.02 16.47 -27.22
CA GLY A 630 -8.68 16.74 -25.96
C GLY A 630 -7.78 17.46 -24.96
N LEU A 631 -8.38 18.39 -24.20
CA LEU A 631 -7.75 19.12 -23.09
C LEU A 631 -8.59 18.91 -21.83
N ALA A 632 -7.96 18.56 -20.70
CA ALA A 632 -8.64 18.39 -19.40
C ALA A 632 -7.83 19.00 -18.23
N LEU A 633 -8.49 19.34 -17.13
CA LEU A 633 -7.86 19.84 -15.89
C LEU A 633 -8.01 18.84 -14.75
N ALA A 634 -6.92 18.24 -14.30
CA ALA A 634 -6.87 17.27 -13.21
C ALA A 634 -6.26 17.88 -11.94
N ARG A 635 -6.49 17.29 -10.77
CA ARG A 635 -5.77 17.71 -9.56
C ARG A 635 -4.36 17.11 -9.53
N PRO A 636 -3.31 17.85 -9.09
CA PRO A 636 -1.93 17.37 -9.12
C PRO A 636 -1.65 16.18 -8.20
N ASP A 637 -2.53 15.95 -7.21
CA ASP A 637 -2.37 14.95 -6.14
C ASP A 637 -2.92 13.57 -6.52
N ARG A 638 -3.28 13.33 -7.79
CA ARG A 638 -3.87 12.07 -8.25
C ARG A 638 -3.17 11.49 -9.48
N PRO A 639 -2.90 10.17 -9.51
CA PRO A 639 -2.44 9.49 -10.70
C PRO A 639 -3.56 9.50 -11.74
N ILE A 640 -3.21 9.79 -12.99
CA ILE A 640 -4.15 9.91 -14.11
C ILE A 640 -4.00 8.65 -14.97
N ASP A 641 -4.95 7.73 -14.90
CA ASP A 641 -5.01 6.59 -15.83
C ASP A 641 -5.82 7.01 -17.07
N TRP A 642 -5.12 7.34 -18.17
CA TRP A 642 -5.80 7.87 -19.36
C TRP A 642 -6.78 6.87 -19.99
N GLN A 643 -6.63 5.55 -19.75
CA GLN A 643 -7.54 4.53 -20.29
C GLN A 643 -8.86 4.42 -19.50
N GLN A 644 -8.94 4.92 -18.26
CA GLN A 644 -10.10 4.73 -17.37
C GLN A 644 -10.63 6.01 -16.68
N ASP A 645 -9.85 7.10 -16.58
CA ASP A 645 -10.17 8.25 -15.72
C ASP A 645 -10.78 9.49 -16.40
N VAL A 646 -11.58 9.30 -17.45
CA VAL A 646 -12.62 10.32 -17.74
C VAL A 646 -13.75 10.24 -16.70
N GLY A 647 -13.83 9.15 -15.93
CA GLY A 647 -14.82 8.99 -14.87
C GLY A 647 -14.21 8.68 -13.51
N ALA A 648 -13.71 9.70 -12.80
CA ALA A 648 -13.71 9.66 -11.33
C ALA A 648 -13.51 11.03 -10.67
N GLN A 649 -12.38 11.74 -10.79
CA GLN A 649 -12.10 12.89 -9.90
C GLN A 649 -11.30 14.04 -10.54
N THR A 650 -11.59 14.28 -11.82
CA THR A 650 -11.14 15.46 -12.58
C THR A 650 -12.19 16.56 -12.40
N ILE A 651 -11.83 17.84 -12.22
CA ILE A 651 -12.81 18.93 -12.45
C ILE A 651 -12.92 19.07 -13.97
N GLY A 652 -13.66 18.15 -14.58
CA GLY A 652 -13.72 17.99 -16.02
C GLY A 652 -14.60 19.05 -16.66
N PHE A 653 -13.99 20.14 -17.13
CA PHE A 653 -14.44 20.78 -18.36
C PHE A 653 -13.45 20.39 -19.45
N SER A 654 -13.83 19.45 -20.32
CA SER A 654 -12.99 19.01 -21.43
C SER A 654 -13.50 19.60 -22.74
N GLY A 655 -12.63 20.35 -23.44
CA GLY A 655 -12.87 20.70 -24.84
C GLY A 655 -12.40 19.55 -25.72
N TRP A 656 -13.22 19.17 -26.70
CA TRP A 656 -12.84 18.24 -27.76
C TRP A 656 -13.04 18.91 -29.10
N MET A 657 -12.09 18.77 -30.01
CA MET A 657 -12.29 19.16 -31.40
C MET A 657 -11.75 18.09 -32.35
N THR A 658 -12.43 17.98 -33.49
CA THR A 658 -11.90 17.26 -34.65
C THR A 658 -11.18 18.27 -35.52
N VAL A 659 -9.88 18.08 -35.75
CA VAL A 659 -9.09 19.00 -36.56
C VAL A 659 -9.03 18.46 -38.00
N ARG A 660 -9.61 19.20 -38.95
CA ARG A 660 -9.71 18.79 -40.37
C ARG A 660 -8.77 19.56 -41.29
N ASP A 661 -8.55 20.85 -41.03
CA ASP A 661 -7.73 21.72 -41.87
C ASP A 661 -6.25 21.68 -41.44
N ARG A 662 -5.37 21.41 -42.41
CA ARG A 662 -3.92 21.19 -42.20
C ARG A 662 -3.16 22.51 -42.13
N PHE A 663 -2.12 22.59 -41.30
CA PHE A 663 -1.27 23.79 -41.12
C PHE A 663 -2.02 25.06 -40.72
N VAL A 664 -3.23 24.92 -40.19
CA VAL A 664 -4.03 26.01 -39.64
C VAL A 664 -3.99 25.91 -38.12
N ARG A 665 -3.96 27.07 -37.45
CA ARG A 665 -4.06 27.16 -36.00
C ARG A 665 -5.53 27.08 -35.58
N HIS A 666 -5.82 26.15 -34.69
CA HIS A 666 -7.16 25.91 -34.13
C HIS A 666 -7.16 26.25 -32.63
N ALA A 667 -8.17 26.98 -32.18
CA ALA A 667 -8.29 27.39 -30.78
C ALA A 667 -9.27 26.47 -30.02
N LEU A 668 -8.79 25.85 -28.95
CA LEU A 668 -9.59 25.02 -28.04
C LEU A 668 -9.75 25.75 -26.72
N ALA A 669 -10.95 26.25 -26.45
CA ALA A 669 -11.27 26.92 -25.19
C ALA A 669 -11.96 25.98 -24.21
N ALA A 670 -11.61 26.07 -22.92
CA ALA A 670 -12.31 25.44 -21.82
C ALA A 670 -12.64 26.49 -20.75
N THR A 671 -13.91 26.59 -20.38
CA THR A 671 -14.41 27.52 -19.35
C THR A 671 -14.56 26.78 -18.03
N VAL A 672 -14.13 27.40 -16.93
CA VAL A 672 -14.09 26.75 -15.61
C VAL A 672 -14.89 27.57 -14.60
N ASN A 673 -15.93 26.96 -14.03
CA ASN A 673 -16.76 27.56 -12.99
C ASN A 673 -16.38 27.05 -11.59
N VAL A 674 -15.18 27.38 -11.11
CA VAL A 674 -14.69 26.91 -9.79
C VAL A 674 -14.83 28.01 -8.73
N ARG A 675 -15.52 27.70 -7.61
CA ARG A 675 -15.76 28.64 -6.49
C ARG A 675 -14.88 28.40 -5.25
N ARG A 676 -13.92 27.46 -5.28
CA ARG A 676 -13.02 27.13 -4.15
C ARG A 676 -11.55 27.08 -4.58
N LYS A 677 -10.64 27.51 -3.69
CA LYS A 677 -9.18 27.53 -3.94
C LYS A 677 -8.61 26.11 -3.97
N MET A 678 -8.09 25.65 -5.12
CA MET A 678 -7.32 24.39 -5.21
C MET A 678 -6.36 24.41 -6.41
N PRO A 679 -5.20 23.73 -6.32
CA PRO A 679 -4.27 23.59 -7.43
C PRO A 679 -4.79 22.58 -8.47
N LEU A 680 -4.52 22.85 -9.75
CA LEU A 680 -4.93 22.04 -10.91
C LEU A 680 -3.72 21.83 -11.84
N SER A 681 -3.73 20.76 -12.63
CA SER A 681 -2.76 20.40 -13.67
C SER A 681 -3.50 20.18 -14.99
N ILE A 682 -2.82 20.32 -16.12
CA ILE A 682 -3.41 20.16 -17.46
C ILE A 682 -3.06 18.81 -18.03
N VAL A 683 -4.05 18.12 -18.59
CA VAL A 683 -3.88 16.90 -19.37
C VAL A 683 -4.19 17.18 -20.83
N LEU A 684 -3.26 16.81 -21.70
CA LEU A 684 -3.40 16.86 -23.15
C LEU A 684 -3.55 15.44 -23.68
N ALA A 685 -4.51 15.19 -24.56
CA ALA A 685 -4.73 13.88 -25.17
C ALA A 685 -4.97 13.98 -26.68
N VAL A 686 -4.39 13.07 -27.45
CA VAL A 686 -4.52 12.99 -28.91
C VAL A 686 -4.81 11.56 -29.34
N ARG A 687 -5.78 11.37 -30.23
CA ARG A 687 -6.07 10.07 -30.87
C ARG A 687 -6.39 10.18 -32.35
N PHE A 688 -6.19 9.08 -33.08
CA PHE A 688 -6.69 8.90 -34.43
C PHE A 688 -8.21 8.69 -34.44
N ALA A 689 -8.87 9.23 -35.47
CA ALA A 689 -10.11 8.64 -35.95
C ALA A 689 -9.76 7.39 -36.77
N GLU A 690 -10.52 6.30 -36.60
CA GLU A 690 -10.28 5.03 -37.31
C GLU A 690 -10.22 5.29 -38.82
N GLY A 691 -9.02 5.12 -39.41
CA GLY A 691 -8.76 5.39 -40.82
C GLY A 691 -7.68 4.45 -41.36
N PRO A 692 -7.73 4.07 -42.66
CA PRO A 692 -7.04 2.88 -43.15
C PRO A 692 -5.54 3.03 -43.42
N ASN A 693 -4.97 4.24 -43.37
CA ASN A 693 -3.59 4.49 -43.77
C ASN A 693 -2.73 4.89 -42.57
N GLY A 694 -2.03 3.89 -42.03
CA GLY A 694 -1.16 4.03 -40.85
C GLY A 694 0.19 4.67 -41.16
N ALA A 695 0.41 5.88 -40.64
CA ALA A 695 1.69 6.44 -40.19
C ALA A 695 1.44 7.67 -39.28
N PRO A 696 2.30 7.98 -38.28
CA PRO A 696 2.00 9.00 -37.28
C PRO A 696 2.09 10.43 -37.85
N SER A 697 1.01 11.19 -37.69
CA SER A 697 0.98 12.63 -37.98
C SER A 697 1.10 13.43 -36.69
N ASN A 698 1.88 14.51 -36.75
CA ASN A 698 2.35 15.25 -35.58
C ASN A 698 1.35 16.38 -35.18
N ALA A 699 0.89 16.39 -33.92
CA ALA A 699 0.08 17.49 -33.35
C ALA A 699 0.92 18.40 -32.45
N PHE A 700 0.90 19.71 -32.72
CA PHE A 700 1.65 20.72 -31.98
C PHE A 700 0.73 21.52 -31.07
N PHE A 701 1.00 21.47 -29.77
CA PHE A 701 0.49 22.46 -28.84
C PHE A 701 1.44 23.66 -28.85
N ARG A 702 0.97 24.84 -29.27
CA ARG A 702 1.84 26.02 -29.45
C ARG A 702 1.73 27.01 -28.30
N THR A 703 0.53 27.24 -27.77
CA THR A 703 0.35 28.28 -26.75
C THR A 703 -0.80 27.92 -25.82
N LEU A 704 -0.59 28.08 -24.51
CA LEU A 704 -1.65 28.09 -23.51
C LEU A 704 -1.78 29.50 -22.97
N THR A 705 -2.97 30.09 -23.09
CA THR A 705 -3.28 31.40 -22.52
C THR A 705 -4.30 31.22 -21.40
N VAL A 706 -3.96 31.72 -20.22
CA VAL A 706 -4.85 31.74 -19.07
C VAL A 706 -5.44 33.14 -18.93
N PHE A 707 -6.77 33.23 -18.90
CA PHE A 707 -7.48 34.48 -18.71
C PHE A 707 -7.94 34.58 -17.25
N SER A 708 -7.31 35.49 -16.50
CA SER A 708 -7.77 35.95 -15.20
C SER A 708 -8.44 37.31 -15.38
N ASP A 709 -9.77 37.37 -15.29
CA ASP A 709 -10.47 38.64 -15.03
C ASP A 709 -10.46 38.93 -13.54
#